data_AF-A0A9P6DAS2-F1
#
_entry.id   AF-A0A9P6DAS2-F1
#
_cell.length_a   1.000
_cell.length_b   1.000
_cell.length_c   1.000
_cell.angle_alpha   90.00
_cell.angle_beta   90.00
_cell.angle_gamma   90.00
#
_symmetry.space_group_name_H-M   'P 1'
#
loop_
_entity.id
_entity.type
_entity.pdbx_description
1 polymer ?
#
loop_
_entity_poly.entity_id
_entity_poly.type
_entity_poly.pdbx_seq_one_letter_code
_entity_poly.pdbx_strand_id
1 'polypeptide(L)'
;MLIDYQRIATKFTDQGIHVFKKGTTGYNDSIRHVLQNSHQRSAFAVQPLDVDQLVTTMKILSENRVPFGLKGCGSSWNPGFSSTDGVQIYMSYFDKIDFSNEAYIDVGAGCLWAQVYATMENSSKNVVGGTGGVASCLLGAAYSLGKSNQYGLTIDHILEMEIVLPNGKVMTVKEHGEGSDLFEALKGGGNNFGVVTRFRLKTHDQGPIWGGTFVFEYGCETEVINAIHTFIREEMRREETNREPSRREAELFATFRSFVDDGEVKHNISVTCVYDGPKPERNPWESFVGISEKAGALKDSKQNNGVSYDINRLSDIKSYTVVDALMSEFFPGPHNHYARGRLGCIMVNGYNKALIETIASEAKVAAQEMKRRGGKLVSFPFFPCVTSIFNDSKPAAWPHSRERVVVPLMAYFLWEGEENDEFWTARMRHTLENIKEVARREGCLYEDSPAYPAVTFDTTNAEEIYRENLNKLVAIRRKYDPDNVMGLTGGFKIPLLVKKATLTKKINASKKGEHGRQLLKLYDTVVVVDDSSSMCEEDRWAHAQQAVEGIAEVAAQYDSDGIDLHFINSTQVGTRLTRTEHVMDLCCQAELVGNTQIGAKLGALLWEYIAKITAARKQAPSSRYSIKRMNLIVITDGDTTDGGSDFDILASVITGAAKRLKSDGWPPNQVGISFVQVGDAEGAEKYLQHLDDDLCKQNEIPDMVDTTRYHPEQIDETLLSKILLGGVSRVYDRDVQ
;
A
#
# COMPACT_ATOMS: atom_id res chain seq x y z
N MET A 1 -8.82 21.88 10.06
CA MET A 1 -9.94 22.68 9.48
C MET A 1 -10.92 21.74 8.79
N LEU A 2 -12.24 21.95 8.93
CA LEU A 2 -13.24 21.19 8.17
C LEU A 2 -13.23 21.63 6.70
N ILE A 3 -13.13 20.68 5.75
CA ILE A 3 -13.16 20.96 4.31
C ILE A 3 -14.59 21.36 3.91
N ASP A 4 -14.74 22.55 3.30
CA ASP A 4 -16.02 23.02 2.75
C ASP A 4 -16.26 22.45 1.33
N TYR A 5 -16.85 21.26 1.28
CA TYR A 5 -17.17 20.57 0.04
C TYR A 5 -18.21 21.31 -0.83
N GLN A 6 -19.08 22.16 -0.26
CA GLN A 6 -20.03 22.93 -1.06
C GLN A 6 -19.31 24.01 -1.85
N ARG A 7 -18.42 24.76 -1.20
CA ARG A 7 -17.60 25.78 -1.87
C ARG A 7 -16.71 25.16 -2.93
N ILE A 8 -16.13 24.00 -2.67
CA ILE A 8 -15.29 23.29 -3.64
C ILE A 8 -16.13 22.81 -4.83
N ALA A 9 -17.32 22.26 -4.62
CA ALA A 9 -18.22 21.87 -5.70
C ALA A 9 -18.57 23.06 -6.62
N THR A 10 -18.76 24.25 -6.06
CA THR A 10 -18.98 25.48 -6.84
C THR A 10 -17.77 25.82 -7.71
N LYS A 11 -16.54 25.71 -7.18
CA LYS A 11 -15.32 25.93 -7.98
C LYS A 11 -15.25 25.03 -9.21
N PHE A 12 -15.69 23.78 -9.10
CA PHE A 12 -15.77 22.86 -10.25
C PHE A 12 -16.81 23.31 -11.28
N THR A 13 -18.02 23.67 -10.83
CA THR A 13 -19.07 24.11 -11.75
C THR A 13 -18.73 25.42 -12.45
N ASP A 14 -18.04 26.34 -11.77
CA ASP A 14 -17.59 27.62 -12.34
C ASP A 14 -16.56 27.42 -13.47
N GLN A 15 -15.84 26.30 -13.46
CA GLN A 15 -14.91 25.89 -14.51
C GLN A 15 -15.56 25.00 -15.60
N GLY A 16 -16.89 24.83 -15.56
CA GLY A 16 -17.62 23.98 -16.51
C GLY A 16 -17.40 22.48 -16.33
N ILE A 17 -16.81 22.05 -15.20
CA ILE A 17 -16.60 20.64 -14.88
C ILE A 17 -17.90 20.05 -14.33
N HIS A 18 -18.29 18.89 -14.84
CA HIS A 18 -19.54 18.25 -14.44
C HIS A 18 -19.44 17.71 -13.01
N VAL A 19 -20.37 18.13 -12.14
CA VAL A 19 -20.45 17.74 -10.73
C VAL A 19 -21.74 16.94 -10.47
N PHE A 20 -21.59 15.72 -9.97
CA PHE A 20 -22.70 14.89 -9.53
C PHE A 20 -22.91 14.98 -8.02
N LYS A 21 -24.13 15.40 -7.64
CA LYS A 21 -24.57 15.45 -6.25
C LYS A 21 -25.13 14.10 -5.80
N LYS A 22 -25.03 13.83 -4.49
CA LYS A 22 -25.62 12.66 -3.84
C LYS A 22 -27.09 12.49 -4.23
N GLY A 23 -27.47 11.25 -4.55
CA GLY A 23 -28.84 10.90 -4.95
C GLY A 23 -29.13 10.97 -6.45
N THR A 24 -28.21 11.49 -7.26
CA THR A 24 -28.34 11.43 -8.73
C THR A 24 -27.85 10.09 -9.30
N THR A 25 -28.38 9.67 -10.45
CA THR A 25 -27.94 8.45 -11.14
C THR A 25 -26.44 8.52 -11.48
N GLY A 26 -25.99 9.65 -12.03
CA GLY A 26 -24.57 9.85 -12.35
C GLY A 26 -23.64 9.78 -11.13
N TYR A 27 -24.11 10.26 -9.96
CA TYR A 27 -23.37 10.06 -8.71
C TYR A 27 -23.25 8.58 -8.36
N ASN A 28 -24.35 7.82 -8.39
CA ASN A 28 -24.32 6.40 -8.07
C ASN A 28 -23.39 5.61 -9.02
N ASP A 29 -23.44 5.90 -10.32
CA ASP A 29 -22.56 5.27 -11.30
C ASP A 29 -21.09 5.64 -11.09
N SER A 30 -20.81 6.89 -10.72
CA SER A 30 -19.44 7.36 -10.47
C SER A 30 -18.80 6.66 -9.28
N ILE A 31 -19.54 6.37 -8.20
CA ILE A 31 -19.00 5.72 -7.00
C ILE A 31 -19.09 4.19 -7.01
N ARG A 32 -19.85 3.59 -7.95
CA ARG A 32 -20.06 2.13 -8.01
C ARG A 32 -18.78 1.39 -8.37
N HIS A 33 -18.42 0.39 -7.58
CA HIS A 33 -17.30 -0.53 -7.83
C HIS A 33 -17.82 -1.96 -7.99
N VAL A 34 -16.95 -2.91 -8.37
CA VAL A 34 -17.30 -4.32 -8.56
C VAL A 34 -17.91 -4.93 -7.29
N LEU A 35 -17.32 -4.63 -6.12
CA LEU A 35 -17.81 -5.10 -4.82
C LEU A 35 -18.51 -4.00 -4.04
N GLN A 36 -19.40 -4.41 -3.13
CA GLN A 36 -20.11 -3.50 -2.25
C GLN A 36 -19.18 -2.81 -1.25
N ASN A 37 -18.28 -3.54 -0.62
CA ASN A 37 -17.36 -3.00 0.39
C ASN A 37 -16.18 -2.20 -0.20
N SER A 38 -16.00 -2.21 -1.52
CA SER A 38 -14.97 -1.39 -2.20
C SER A 38 -15.47 0.02 -2.53
N HIS A 39 -16.78 0.29 -2.50
CA HIS A 39 -17.30 1.64 -2.73
C HIS A 39 -17.38 2.44 -1.43
N GLN A 40 -17.08 3.74 -1.51
CA GLN A 40 -17.29 4.69 -0.41
C GLN A 40 -18.20 5.81 -0.89
N ARG A 41 -18.86 6.46 0.09
CA ARG A 41 -19.80 7.55 -0.18
C ARG A 41 -19.05 8.89 -0.19
N SER A 42 -18.49 9.24 -1.34
CA SER A 42 -17.86 10.55 -1.59
C SER A 42 -18.77 11.74 -1.24
N ALA A 43 -18.21 12.90 -0.95
CA ALA A 43 -18.97 14.13 -0.75
C ALA A 43 -19.76 14.52 -2.01
N PHE A 44 -19.10 14.43 -3.17
CA PHE A 44 -19.66 14.56 -4.51
C PHE A 44 -18.69 13.91 -5.50
N ALA A 45 -19.14 13.74 -6.75
CA ALA A 45 -18.28 13.23 -7.81
C ALA A 45 -18.12 14.25 -8.93
N VAL A 46 -16.99 14.20 -9.62
CA VAL A 46 -16.67 15.01 -10.79
C VAL A 46 -16.32 14.11 -11.96
N GLN A 47 -16.61 14.58 -13.16
CA GLN A 47 -16.39 13.82 -14.38
C GLN A 47 -15.77 14.75 -15.44
N PRO A 48 -14.43 14.85 -15.47
CA PRO A 48 -13.71 15.62 -16.48
C PRO A 48 -13.97 15.05 -17.89
N LEU A 49 -14.25 15.93 -18.85
CA LEU A 49 -14.52 15.54 -20.25
C LEU A 49 -13.25 15.36 -21.07
N ASP A 50 -12.18 16.07 -20.70
CA ASP A 50 -10.92 16.14 -21.42
C ASP A 50 -9.74 16.40 -20.46
N VAL A 51 -8.54 16.46 -21.03
CA VAL A 51 -7.29 16.67 -20.30
C VAL A 51 -7.26 18.06 -19.63
N ASP A 52 -7.81 19.10 -20.24
CA ASP A 52 -7.79 20.46 -19.70
C ASP A 52 -8.68 20.59 -18.45
N GLN A 53 -9.85 19.95 -18.47
CA GLN A 53 -10.72 19.83 -17.30
C GLN A 53 -10.08 18.97 -16.20
N LEU A 54 -9.32 17.94 -16.56
CA LEU A 54 -8.58 17.13 -15.58
C LEU A 54 -7.44 17.93 -14.94
N VAL A 55 -6.68 18.72 -15.71
CA VAL A 55 -5.66 19.64 -15.19
C VAL A 55 -6.28 20.64 -14.21
N THR A 56 -7.42 21.23 -14.58
CA THR A 56 -8.16 22.14 -13.71
C THR A 56 -8.65 21.44 -12.45
N THR A 57 -9.13 20.21 -12.58
CA THR A 57 -9.53 19.36 -11.44
C THR A 57 -8.38 19.13 -10.47
N MET A 58 -7.21 18.74 -10.97
CA MET A 58 -6.03 18.50 -10.14
C MET A 58 -5.56 19.77 -9.41
N LYS A 59 -5.59 20.93 -10.07
CA LYS A 59 -5.26 22.23 -9.45
C LYS A 59 -6.19 22.57 -8.29
N ILE A 60 -7.51 22.45 -8.51
CA ILE A 60 -8.51 22.70 -7.46
C ILE A 60 -8.28 21.76 -6.27
N LEU A 61 -8.03 20.48 -6.51
CA LEU A 61 -7.79 19.50 -5.45
C LEU A 61 -6.50 19.78 -4.67
N SER A 62 -5.42 20.14 -5.37
CA SER A 62 -4.14 20.51 -4.78
C SER A 62 -4.25 21.74 -3.88
N GLU A 63 -4.78 22.84 -4.40
CA GLU A 63 -4.92 24.13 -3.68
C GLU A 63 -5.78 24.01 -2.42
N ASN A 64 -6.78 23.11 -2.44
CA ASN A 64 -7.72 22.95 -1.34
C ASN A 64 -7.41 21.71 -0.48
N ARG A 65 -6.32 20.99 -0.76
CA ARG A 65 -5.82 19.80 -0.05
C ARG A 65 -6.93 18.76 0.22
N VAL A 66 -7.73 18.48 -0.81
CA VAL A 66 -8.93 17.64 -0.67
C VAL A 66 -8.61 16.19 -0.97
N PRO A 67 -8.95 15.23 -0.08
CA PRO A 67 -8.86 13.82 -0.41
C PRO A 67 -9.70 13.46 -1.62
N PHE A 68 -9.17 12.65 -2.53
CA PHE A 68 -9.88 12.31 -3.78
C PHE A 68 -9.71 10.86 -4.22
N GLY A 69 -10.76 10.28 -4.79
CA GLY A 69 -10.74 8.94 -5.37
C GLY A 69 -10.58 9.03 -6.87
N LEU A 70 -9.67 8.27 -7.46
CA LEU A 70 -9.51 8.21 -8.91
C LEU A 70 -10.07 6.89 -9.43
N LYS A 71 -11.12 6.95 -10.25
CA LYS A 71 -11.76 5.78 -10.82
C LYS A 71 -11.76 5.82 -12.35
N GLY A 72 -11.12 4.82 -12.95
CA GLY A 72 -11.35 4.41 -14.33
C GLY A 72 -12.68 3.65 -14.42
N CYS A 73 -12.62 2.33 -14.59
CA CYS A 73 -13.82 1.49 -14.68
C CYS A 73 -14.37 0.97 -13.32
N GLY A 74 -13.61 1.09 -12.22
CA GLY A 74 -14.04 0.64 -10.89
C GLY A 74 -13.72 -0.82 -10.53
N SER A 75 -12.70 -1.43 -11.14
CA SER A 75 -12.25 -2.80 -10.86
C SER A 75 -11.44 -3.00 -9.57
N SER A 76 -11.19 -1.97 -8.75
CA SER A 76 -10.47 -2.13 -7.48
C SER A 76 -11.32 -2.85 -6.44
N TRP A 77 -10.73 -3.80 -5.73
CA TRP A 77 -11.36 -4.54 -4.63
C TRP A 77 -11.04 -3.95 -3.26
N ASN A 78 -9.88 -3.29 -3.13
CA ASN A 78 -9.49 -2.67 -1.88
C ASN A 78 -10.35 -1.41 -1.62
N PRO A 79 -11.00 -1.29 -0.45
CA PRO A 79 -11.70 -0.07 -0.04
C PRO A 79 -10.73 1.10 0.05
N GLY A 80 -11.15 2.29 -0.37
CA GLY A 80 -10.30 3.49 -0.28
C GLY A 80 -9.19 3.58 -1.32
N PHE A 81 -9.15 2.70 -2.31
CA PHE A 81 -8.13 2.74 -3.38
C PHE A 81 -8.55 3.63 -4.55
N SER A 82 -9.64 3.28 -5.21
CA SER A 82 -10.28 4.11 -6.24
C SER A 82 -11.56 4.79 -5.75
N SER A 83 -11.90 4.60 -4.47
CA SER A 83 -13.03 5.23 -3.77
C SER A 83 -12.53 6.21 -2.72
N THR A 84 -13.39 7.15 -2.31
CA THR A 84 -13.10 8.11 -1.24
C THR A 84 -14.39 8.57 -0.54
N ASP A 85 -14.26 9.14 0.64
CA ASP A 85 -15.27 9.98 1.29
C ASP A 85 -15.20 11.46 0.85
N GLY A 86 -14.08 11.89 0.25
CA GLY A 86 -13.85 13.20 -0.33
C GLY A 86 -14.43 13.37 -1.73
N VAL A 87 -13.62 13.75 -2.71
CA VAL A 87 -14.07 14.00 -4.10
C VAL A 87 -13.80 12.80 -4.99
N GLN A 88 -14.84 12.22 -5.59
CA GLN A 88 -14.67 11.12 -6.54
C GLN A 88 -14.45 11.65 -7.96
N ILE A 89 -13.32 11.34 -8.59
CA ILE A 89 -13.07 11.59 -10.01
C ILE A 89 -13.45 10.34 -10.81
N TYR A 90 -14.32 10.51 -11.80
CA TYR A 90 -14.73 9.45 -12.72
C TYR A 90 -14.23 9.72 -14.14
N MET A 91 -13.32 8.87 -14.62
CA MET A 91 -12.57 9.04 -15.87
C MET A 91 -13.28 8.44 -17.10
N SER A 92 -14.61 8.35 -17.10
CA SER A 92 -15.34 7.60 -18.14
C SER A 92 -15.27 8.19 -19.55
N TYR A 93 -14.94 9.49 -19.70
CA TYR A 93 -14.77 10.11 -21.03
C TYR A 93 -13.37 9.90 -21.61
N PHE A 94 -12.46 9.28 -20.85
CA PHE A 94 -11.17 8.81 -21.35
C PHE A 94 -11.32 7.38 -21.87
N ASP A 95 -12.31 7.16 -22.74
CA ASP A 95 -12.75 5.86 -23.27
C ASP A 95 -12.38 5.63 -24.74
N LYS A 96 -11.58 6.53 -25.33
CA LYS A 96 -11.16 6.46 -26.72
C LYS A 96 -10.21 5.27 -26.96
N ILE A 97 -10.45 4.55 -28.04
CA ILE A 97 -9.62 3.45 -28.54
C ILE A 97 -9.32 3.73 -30.02
N ASP A 98 -8.05 3.83 -30.38
CA ASP A 98 -7.60 4.07 -31.75
C ASP A 98 -6.63 2.96 -32.17
N PHE A 99 -7.06 2.18 -33.15
CA PHE A 99 -6.29 1.12 -33.81
C PHE A 99 -6.17 1.40 -35.32
N SER A 100 -5.69 2.60 -35.65
CA SER A 100 -5.39 3.02 -37.03
C SER A 100 -4.05 2.49 -37.57
N ASN A 101 -3.18 2.00 -36.69
CA ASN A 101 -1.86 1.44 -37.02
C ASN A 101 -1.74 0.02 -36.48
N GLU A 102 -1.42 -0.95 -37.33
CA GLU A 102 -1.32 -2.35 -36.89
C GLU A 102 -0.14 -2.65 -35.94
N ALA A 103 0.80 -1.73 -35.76
CA ALA A 103 1.96 -1.88 -34.86
C ALA A 103 1.69 -1.46 -33.41
N TYR A 104 0.67 -0.65 -33.16
CA TYR A 104 0.30 -0.20 -31.82
C TYR A 104 -1.17 0.20 -31.72
N ILE A 105 -1.70 0.18 -30.50
CA ILE A 105 -3.06 0.64 -30.19
C ILE A 105 -2.98 1.74 -29.12
N ASP A 106 -3.71 2.83 -29.33
CA ASP A 106 -3.87 3.91 -28.36
C ASP A 106 -5.18 3.69 -27.58
N VAL A 107 -5.09 3.63 -26.25
CA VAL A 107 -6.20 3.26 -25.36
C VAL A 107 -6.32 4.25 -24.21
N GLY A 108 -7.51 4.77 -23.97
CA GLY A 108 -7.82 5.64 -22.84
C GLY A 108 -7.84 4.90 -21.49
N ALA A 109 -7.49 5.61 -20.42
CA ALA A 109 -7.43 5.06 -19.07
C ALA A 109 -8.81 4.64 -18.50
N GLY A 110 -9.90 5.14 -19.06
CA GLY A 110 -11.28 4.81 -18.69
C GLY A 110 -11.82 3.53 -19.34
N CYS A 111 -11.11 2.95 -20.31
CA CYS A 111 -11.58 1.78 -21.09
C CYS A 111 -11.60 0.48 -20.28
N LEU A 112 -12.43 -0.46 -20.75
CA LEU A 112 -12.42 -1.87 -20.37
C LEU A 112 -11.68 -2.71 -21.43
N TRP A 113 -10.97 -3.75 -20.99
CA TRP A 113 -10.25 -4.65 -21.90
C TRP A 113 -11.15 -5.34 -22.92
N ALA A 114 -12.37 -5.71 -22.54
CA ALA A 114 -13.35 -6.27 -23.48
C ALA A 114 -13.63 -5.34 -24.69
N GLN A 115 -13.64 -4.01 -24.48
CA GLN A 115 -13.82 -3.04 -25.56
C GLN A 115 -12.57 -2.95 -26.45
N VAL A 116 -11.38 -3.06 -25.85
CA VAL A 116 -10.10 -3.07 -26.57
C VAL A 116 -10.00 -4.29 -27.47
N TYR A 117 -10.27 -5.49 -26.96
CA TYR A 117 -10.24 -6.73 -27.75
C TYR A 117 -11.31 -6.73 -28.85
N ALA A 118 -12.53 -6.26 -28.57
CA ALA A 118 -13.59 -6.16 -29.57
C ALA A 118 -13.21 -5.25 -30.76
N THR A 119 -12.40 -4.21 -30.52
CA THR A 119 -11.91 -3.31 -31.59
C THR A 119 -10.92 -4.02 -32.53
N MET A 120 -10.22 -5.05 -32.06
CA MET A 120 -9.20 -5.80 -32.81
C MET A 120 -9.69 -7.16 -33.33
N GLU A 121 -10.93 -7.58 -33.04
CA GLU A 121 -11.43 -8.95 -33.28
C GLU A 121 -11.33 -9.42 -34.74
N ASN A 122 -11.43 -8.51 -35.71
CA ASN A 122 -11.30 -8.82 -37.14
C ASN A 122 -9.90 -8.57 -37.71
N SER A 123 -8.93 -8.22 -36.86
CA SER A 123 -7.54 -8.05 -37.24
C SER A 123 -6.74 -9.33 -36.95
N SER A 124 -5.61 -9.52 -37.63
CA SER A 124 -4.63 -10.55 -37.27
C SER A 124 -3.70 -10.10 -36.14
N LYS A 125 -4.14 -9.15 -35.31
CA LYS A 125 -3.35 -8.49 -34.26
C LYS A 125 -4.06 -8.59 -32.92
N ASN A 126 -3.27 -8.54 -31.85
CA ASN A 126 -3.76 -8.47 -30.49
C ASN A 126 -2.76 -7.77 -29.56
N VAL A 127 -3.14 -7.52 -28.32
CA VAL A 127 -2.31 -6.87 -27.30
C VAL A 127 -2.23 -7.76 -26.06
N VAL A 128 -1.11 -7.65 -25.33
CA VAL A 128 -0.95 -8.31 -24.02
C VAL A 128 -1.68 -7.47 -22.98
N GLY A 129 -2.93 -7.83 -22.71
CA GLY A 129 -3.82 -7.15 -21.76
C GLY A 129 -4.33 -8.05 -20.65
N GLY A 130 -5.38 -7.64 -19.94
CA GLY A 130 -6.00 -8.43 -18.88
C GLY A 130 -7.51 -8.42 -18.96
N THR A 131 -8.18 -8.63 -17.83
CA THR A 131 -9.62 -8.48 -17.64
C THR A 131 -9.93 -7.16 -16.91
N GLY A 132 -11.17 -6.66 -17.04
CA GLY A 132 -11.60 -5.46 -16.33
C GLY A 132 -11.01 -4.16 -16.88
N GLY A 133 -10.47 -3.30 -16.01
CA GLY A 133 -9.97 -1.97 -16.37
C GLY A 133 -8.58 -1.91 -16.96
N VAL A 134 -8.41 -1.12 -18.03
CA VAL A 134 -7.12 -0.90 -18.68
C VAL A 134 -6.12 -0.25 -17.72
N ALA A 135 -6.47 0.87 -17.07
CA ALA A 135 -5.55 1.58 -16.19
C ALA A 135 -5.09 0.76 -14.97
N SER A 136 -6.02 0.06 -14.31
CA SER A 136 -5.69 -0.79 -13.15
C SER A 136 -4.80 -1.97 -13.53
N CYS A 137 -5.01 -2.54 -14.72
CA CYS A 137 -4.24 -3.65 -15.25
C CYS A 137 -2.80 -3.22 -15.59
N LEU A 138 -2.65 -2.13 -16.34
CA LEU A 138 -1.34 -1.63 -16.78
C LEU A 138 -0.55 -1.03 -15.62
N LEU A 139 -1.11 -0.14 -14.81
CA LEU A 139 -0.37 0.48 -13.70
C LEU A 139 -0.11 -0.50 -12.54
N GLY A 140 -0.84 -1.60 -12.49
CA GLY A 140 -0.67 -2.69 -11.51
C GLY A 140 0.27 -3.82 -11.95
N ALA A 141 0.86 -3.75 -13.16
CA ALA A 141 1.75 -4.78 -13.71
C ALA A 141 1.10 -6.16 -13.85
N ALA A 142 -0.05 -6.21 -14.51
CA ALA A 142 -0.83 -7.42 -14.65
C ALA A 142 -0.18 -8.53 -15.50
N TYR A 143 -0.53 -9.76 -15.15
CA TYR A 143 -0.34 -10.97 -15.94
C TYR A 143 -1.51 -11.15 -16.91
N SER A 144 -1.20 -11.51 -18.15
CA SER A 144 -2.13 -11.84 -19.22
C SER A 144 -2.20 -13.36 -19.46
N LEU A 145 -3.39 -13.97 -19.36
CA LEU A 145 -3.53 -15.38 -19.70
C LEU A 145 -3.38 -15.59 -21.21
N GLY A 146 -2.49 -16.49 -21.62
CA GLY A 146 -2.28 -16.89 -23.02
C GLY A 146 -1.21 -16.08 -23.73
N LYS A 147 -0.71 -15.01 -23.11
CA LYS A 147 0.34 -14.13 -23.66
C LYS A 147 1.52 -13.93 -22.74
N SER A 148 1.38 -14.09 -21.41
CA SER A 148 2.48 -13.78 -20.49
C SER A 148 3.68 -14.69 -20.70
N ASN A 149 3.47 -15.99 -20.88
CA ASN A 149 4.56 -16.93 -21.14
C ASN A 149 5.35 -16.61 -22.41
N GLN A 150 4.73 -15.96 -23.41
CA GLN A 150 5.39 -15.58 -24.65
C GLN A 150 6.06 -14.21 -24.58
N TYR A 151 5.39 -13.24 -23.95
CA TYR A 151 5.71 -11.83 -24.13
C TYR A 151 6.02 -11.07 -22.83
N GLY A 152 5.81 -11.68 -21.67
CA GLY A 152 6.00 -11.06 -20.36
C GLY A 152 4.76 -10.35 -19.83
N LEU A 153 4.95 -9.35 -18.97
CA LEU A 153 3.82 -8.66 -18.33
C LEU A 153 3.20 -7.62 -19.26
N THR A 154 1.95 -7.25 -18.97
CA THR A 154 1.23 -6.17 -19.71
C THR A 154 2.04 -4.87 -19.79
N ILE A 155 2.81 -4.55 -18.74
CA ILE A 155 3.68 -3.36 -18.66
C ILE A 155 4.86 -3.39 -19.63
N ASP A 156 5.30 -4.57 -20.09
CA ASP A 156 6.44 -4.69 -21.01
C ASP A 156 6.08 -4.28 -22.44
N HIS A 157 4.79 -4.09 -22.72
CA HIS A 157 4.28 -3.69 -24.03
C HIS A 157 3.81 -2.24 -24.10
N ILE A 158 3.95 -1.48 -23.02
CA ILE A 158 3.68 -0.04 -23.04
C ILE A 158 4.80 0.64 -23.81
N LEU A 159 4.46 1.39 -24.86
CA LEU A 159 5.40 2.19 -25.65
C LEU A 159 5.44 3.64 -25.15
N GLU A 160 4.30 4.16 -24.71
CA GLU A 160 4.13 5.56 -24.31
C GLU A 160 2.93 5.70 -23.35
N MET A 161 3.02 6.65 -22.42
CA MET A 161 1.91 7.05 -21.55
C MET A 161 1.75 8.57 -21.56
N GLU A 162 0.50 9.03 -21.63
CA GLU A 162 0.14 10.43 -21.39
C GLU A 162 -0.33 10.58 -19.95
N ILE A 163 0.30 11.51 -19.21
CA ILE A 163 0.07 11.72 -17.79
C ILE A 163 -0.15 13.20 -17.47
N VAL A 164 -1.12 13.46 -16.61
CA VAL A 164 -1.31 14.76 -15.94
C VAL A 164 -0.62 14.70 -14.58
N LEU A 165 0.41 15.52 -14.42
CA LEU A 165 1.15 15.64 -13.16
C LEU A 165 0.37 16.45 -12.11
N PRO A 166 0.70 16.30 -10.82
CA PRO A 166 0.14 17.10 -9.71
C PRO A 166 0.10 18.61 -9.92
N ASN A 167 1.15 19.16 -10.53
CA ASN A 167 1.27 20.58 -10.85
C ASN A 167 0.44 21.02 -12.07
N GLY A 168 -0.28 20.09 -12.70
CA GLY A 168 -1.08 20.31 -13.89
C GLY A 168 -0.30 20.28 -15.21
N LYS A 169 1.00 19.97 -15.21
CA LYS A 169 1.77 19.74 -16.46
C LYS A 169 1.30 18.43 -17.09
N VAL A 170 0.91 18.49 -18.36
CA VAL A 170 0.66 17.31 -19.19
C VAL A 170 1.98 16.87 -19.79
N MET A 171 2.30 15.58 -19.68
CA MET A 171 3.53 15.01 -20.20
C MET A 171 3.26 13.71 -20.94
N THR A 172 4.01 13.49 -22.00
CA THR A 172 4.06 12.21 -22.71
C THR A 172 5.39 11.55 -22.37
N VAL A 173 5.33 10.43 -21.66
CA VAL A 173 6.53 9.70 -21.19
C VAL A 173 6.73 8.42 -21.99
N LYS A 174 8.00 8.12 -22.27
CA LYS A 174 8.46 7.00 -23.09
C LYS A 174 9.80 6.49 -22.56
N GLU A 175 10.25 5.36 -23.07
CA GLU A 175 11.48 4.69 -22.61
C GLU A 175 12.74 5.57 -22.67
N HIS A 176 12.87 6.44 -23.68
CA HIS A 176 14.03 7.31 -23.84
C HIS A 176 13.62 8.78 -23.99
N GLY A 177 14.26 9.67 -23.23
CA GLY A 177 14.03 11.12 -23.27
C GLY A 177 13.61 11.71 -21.93
N GLU A 178 13.01 12.91 -21.98
CA GLU A 178 12.42 13.54 -20.79
C GLU A 178 11.32 12.65 -20.21
N GLY A 179 11.37 12.40 -18.89
CA GLY A 179 10.38 11.57 -18.19
C GLY A 179 10.59 10.06 -18.32
N SER A 180 11.75 9.59 -18.82
CA SER A 180 12.08 8.15 -18.87
C SER A 180 12.09 7.48 -17.49
N ASP A 181 12.55 8.20 -16.46
CA ASP A 181 12.47 7.76 -15.07
C ASP A 181 11.02 7.57 -14.59
N LEU A 182 10.14 8.51 -14.94
CA LEU A 182 8.71 8.45 -14.66
C LEU A 182 8.02 7.34 -15.44
N PHE A 183 8.39 7.12 -16.71
CA PHE A 183 7.89 6.01 -17.52
C PHE A 183 8.15 4.65 -16.86
N GLU A 184 9.39 4.43 -16.39
CA GLU A 184 9.75 3.22 -15.65
C GLU A 184 8.97 3.10 -14.33
N ALA A 185 8.82 4.21 -13.60
CA ALA A 185 8.13 4.24 -12.31
C ALA A 185 6.62 3.97 -12.43
N LEU A 186 5.97 4.37 -13.52
CA LEU A 186 4.55 4.12 -13.75
C LEU A 186 4.25 2.64 -14.05
N LYS A 187 5.24 1.87 -14.52
CA LYS A 187 5.12 0.42 -14.77
C LYS A 187 5.10 -0.35 -13.44
N GLY A 188 3.92 -0.49 -12.84
CA GLY A 188 3.73 -1.15 -11.55
C GLY A 188 3.72 -0.22 -10.34
N GLY A 189 3.87 1.10 -10.54
CA GLY A 189 3.89 2.11 -9.47
C GLY A 189 2.53 2.71 -9.11
N GLY A 190 1.45 2.28 -9.78
CA GLY A 190 0.10 2.77 -9.51
C GLY A 190 -0.10 4.26 -9.83
N ASN A 191 -0.88 4.95 -9.00
CA ASN A 191 -1.26 6.36 -9.17
C ASN A 191 -0.35 7.34 -8.39
N ASN A 192 0.87 6.94 -8.01
CA ASN A 192 1.73 7.72 -7.11
C ASN A 192 2.31 9.00 -7.73
N PHE A 193 2.34 9.10 -9.06
CA PHE A 193 3.09 10.15 -9.77
C PHE A 193 2.19 11.13 -10.55
N GLY A 194 0.91 10.81 -10.71
CA GLY A 194 -0.05 11.60 -11.48
C GLY A 194 -1.19 10.74 -12.02
N VAL A 195 -1.99 11.33 -12.90
CA VAL A 195 -3.17 10.69 -13.51
C VAL A 195 -2.86 10.36 -14.97
N VAL A 196 -2.73 9.07 -15.28
CA VAL A 196 -2.55 8.61 -16.67
C VAL A 196 -3.88 8.68 -17.42
N THR A 197 -3.88 9.28 -18.60
CA THR A 197 -5.06 9.51 -19.44
C THR A 197 -5.11 8.59 -20.65
N ARG A 198 -3.95 8.25 -21.24
CA ARG A 198 -3.80 7.40 -22.42
C ARG A 198 -2.57 6.52 -22.34
N PHE A 199 -2.70 5.30 -22.86
CA PHE A 199 -1.62 4.34 -23.07
C PHE A 199 -1.46 4.04 -24.55
N ARG A 200 -0.22 3.97 -25.04
CA ARG A 200 0.10 3.38 -26.34
C ARG A 200 0.71 2.01 -26.11
N LEU A 201 0.09 0.97 -26.65
CA LEU A 201 0.48 -0.41 -26.44
C LEU A 201 0.96 -1.05 -27.73
N LYS A 202 2.05 -1.81 -27.66
CA LYS A 202 2.54 -2.62 -28.77
C LYS A 202 1.55 -3.75 -29.05
N THR A 203 1.20 -3.94 -30.31
CA THR A 203 0.43 -5.07 -30.80
C THR A 203 1.34 -6.20 -31.27
N HIS A 204 0.81 -7.42 -31.25
CA HIS A 204 1.48 -8.64 -31.67
C HIS A 204 0.61 -9.39 -32.67
N ASP A 205 1.25 -10.17 -33.53
CA ASP A 205 0.52 -11.05 -34.44
C ASP A 205 -0.25 -12.11 -33.66
N GLN A 206 -1.47 -12.37 -34.11
CA GLN A 206 -2.39 -13.32 -33.51
C GLN A 206 -3.01 -14.19 -34.59
N GLY A 207 -2.71 -15.48 -34.54
CA GLY A 207 -3.34 -16.53 -35.36
C GLY A 207 -4.47 -17.23 -34.61
N PRO A 208 -4.90 -18.41 -35.09
CA PRO A 208 -5.83 -19.27 -34.36
C PRO A 208 -5.30 -19.62 -32.97
N ILE A 209 -6.17 -19.59 -31.97
CA ILE A 209 -5.85 -19.99 -30.59
C ILE A 209 -6.56 -21.31 -30.34
N TRP A 210 -5.96 -22.21 -29.58
CA TRP A 210 -6.61 -23.44 -29.14
C TRP A 210 -6.85 -23.36 -27.66
N GLY A 211 -8.08 -23.58 -27.21
CA GLY A 211 -8.35 -23.50 -25.79
C GLY A 211 -9.67 -24.09 -25.37
N GLY A 212 -9.85 -24.12 -24.07
CA GLY A 212 -11.03 -24.63 -23.40
C GLY A 212 -10.85 -24.57 -21.89
N THR A 213 -11.96 -24.53 -21.19
CA THR A 213 -11.97 -24.83 -19.76
C THR A 213 -12.24 -26.32 -19.58
N PHE A 214 -11.87 -26.87 -18.43
CA PHE A 214 -12.33 -28.15 -17.92
C PHE A 214 -12.86 -27.92 -16.52
N VAL A 215 -14.05 -28.42 -16.19
CA VAL A 215 -14.64 -28.31 -14.86
C VAL A 215 -14.84 -29.72 -14.29
N PHE A 216 -14.25 -29.96 -13.13
CA PHE A 216 -14.30 -31.24 -12.43
C PHE A 216 -15.02 -31.07 -11.09
N GLU A 217 -15.94 -31.98 -10.80
CA GLU A 217 -16.50 -32.13 -9.46
C GLU A 217 -15.45 -32.72 -8.49
N TYR A 218 -15.69 -32.57 -7.19
CA TYR A 218 -14.87 -33.24 -6.19
C TYR A 218 -15.08 -34.76 -6.25
N GLY A 219 -13.99 -35.52 -6.18
CA GLY A 219 -13.88 -36.94 -6.50
C GLY A 219 -12.72 -37.24 -7.45
N CYS A 220 -12.29 -36.27 -8.25
CA CYS A 220 -11.18 -36.37 -9.21
C CYS A 220 -9.95 -35.52 -8.81
N GLU A 221 -9.89 -35.00 -7.57
CA GLU A 221 -8.87 -34.00 -7.21
C GLU A 221 -7.46 -34.55 -7.35
N THR A 222 -7.23 -35.80 -6.96
CA THR A 222 -5.90 -36.42 -7.03
C THR A 222 -5.42 -36.53 -8.47
N GLU A 223 -6.29 -36.97 -9.39
CA GLU A 223 -6.02 -37.08 -10.82
C GLU A 223 -5.73 -35.71 -11.44
N VAL A 224 -6.55 -34.71 -11.13
CA VAL A 224 -6.39 -33.35 -11.65
C VAL A 224 -5.11 -32.69 -11.12
N ILE A 225 -4.82 -32.83 -9.82
CA ILE A 225 -3.58 -32.33 -9.21
C ILE A 225 -2.35 -32.99 -9.86
N ASN A 226 -2.40 -34.30 -10.07
CA ASN A 226 -1.31 -35.01 -10.74
C ASN A 226 -1.15 -34.54 -12.20
N ALA A 227 -2.24 -34.28 -12.91
CA ALA A 227 -2.21 -33.76 -14.28
C ALA A 227 -1.60 -32.35 -14.34
N ILE A 228 -2.00 -31.44 -13.44
CA ILE A 228 -1.41 -30.09 -13.32
C ILE A 228 0.08 -30.19 -13.02
N HIS A 229 0.47 -30.96 -12.00
CA HIS A 229 1.88 -31.13 -11.62
C HIS A 229 2.73 -31.73 -12.74
N THR A 230 2.18 -32.70 -13.48
CA THR A 230 2.88 -33.32 -14.63
C THR A 230 3.11 -32.30 -15.73
N PHE A 231 2.10 -31.53 -16.10
CA PHE A 231 2.22 -30.46 -17.09
C PHE A 231 3.32 -29.45 -16.71
N ILE A 232 3.29 -28.95 -15.48
CA ILE A 232 4.29 -27.98 -14.98
C ILE A 232 5.69 -28.59 -15.05
N ARG A 233 5.86 -29.83 -14.58
CA ARG A 233 7.16 -30.50 -14.58
C ARG A 233 7.69 -30.72 -16.00
N GLU A 234 6.82 -31.07 -16.94
CA GLU A 234 7.22 -31.29 -18.33
C GLU A 234 7.69 -30.00 -19.01
N GLU A 235 6.99 -28.88 -18.80
CA GLU A 235 7.40 -27.59 -19.33
C GLU A 235 8.72 -27.10 -18.70
N MET A 236 8.89 -27.26 -17.38
CA MET A 236 10.15 -26.92 -16.70
C MET A 236 11.33 -27.77 -17.21
N ARG A 237 11.13 -29.08 -17.39
CA ARG A 237 12.16 -30.00 -17.93
C ARG A 237 12.58 -29.62 -19.36
N ARG A 238 11.66 -29.09 -20.18
CA ARG A 238 11.99 -28.61 -21.53
C ARG A 238 13.00 -27.47 -21.47
N GLU A 239 12.78 -26.49 -20.58
CA GLU A 239 13.71 -25.36 -20.38
C GLU A 239 15.08 -25.81 -19.89
N GLU A 240 15.15 -26.71 -18.91
CA GLU A 240 16.42 -27.19 -18.34
C GLU A 240 17.29 -27.95 -19.35
N THR A 241 16.66 -28.78 -20.18
CA THR A 241 17.42 -29.68 -21.06
C THR A 241 17.94 -29.00 -22.31
N ASN A 242 17.46 -27.79 -22.66
CA ASN A 242 17.80 -27.05 -23.89
C ASN A 242 17.70 -27.87 -25.19
N ARG A 243 17.06 -29.06 -25.14
CA ARG A 243 16.92 -30.00 -26.26
C ARG A 243 15.68 -29.69 -27.09
N GLU A 244 14.64 -29.17 -26.43
CA GLU A 244 13.41 -28.64 -27.03
C GLU A 244 13.00 -27.42 -26.20
N PRO A 245 12.77 -26.24 -26.79
CA PRO A 245 12.31 -25.07 -26.03
C PRO A 245 10.96 -25.35 -25.35
N SER A 246 10.71 -24.70 -24.20
CA SER A 246 9.39 -24.73 -23.56
C SER A 246 8.31 -24.19 -24.50
N ARG A 247 7.11 -24.72 -24.37
CA ARG A 247 5.96 -24.25 -25.16
C ARG A 247 5.43 -22.97 -24.52
N ARG A 248 6.07 -21.85 -24.82
CA ARG A 248 5.62 -20.52 -24.35
C ARG A 248 4.19 -20.22 -24.79
N GLU A 249 3.75 -20.82 -25.90
CA GLU A 249 2.40 -20.72 -26.43
C GLU A 249 1.36 -21.40 -25.53
N ALA A 250 1.76 -22.41 -24.75
CA ALA A 250 0.88 -23.18 -23.88
C ALA A 250 0.84 -22.58 -22.47
N GLU A 251 -0.37 -22.28 -21.99
CA GLU A 251 -0.61 -21.76 -20.65
C GLU A 251 -1.81 -22.47 -20.01
N LEU A 252 -1.76 -22.54 -18.67
CA LEU A 252 -2.81 -23.13 -17.85
C LEU A 252 -3.14 -22.20 -16.67
N PHE A 253 -4.43 -22.06 -16.41
CA PHE A 253 -4.99 -21.34 -15.27
C PHE A 253 -5.89 -22.29 -14.49
N ALA A 254 -5.50 -22.65 -13.27
CA ALA A 254 -6.24 -23.58 -12.44
C ALA A 254 -6.83 -22.89 -11.22
N THR A 255 -8.02 -23.32 -10.82
CA THR A 255 -8.75 -22.75 -9.69
C THR A 255 -9.38 -23.87 -8.88
N PHE A 256 -9.08 -23.90 -7.58
CA PHE A 256 -9.86 -24.64 -6.60
C PHE A 256 -10.90 -23.70 -6.00
N ARG A 257 -12.19 -24.04 -6.08
CA ARG A 257 -13.24 -23.18 -5.51
C ARG A 257 -14.36 -23.95 -4.84
N SER A 258 -14.93 -23.28 -3.86
CA SER A 258 -16.10 -23.70 -3.09
C SER A 258 -17.14 -22.58 -3.19
N PHE A 259 -18.36 -22.89 -3.57
CA PHE A 259 -19.43 -21.91 -3.79
C PHE A 259 -20.76 -22.42 -3.25
N VAL A 260 -21.66 -21.50 -2.92
CA VAL A 260 -23.02 -21.87 -2.49
C VAL A 260 -23.93 -21.93 -3.70
N ASP A 261 -24.60 -23.07 -3.88
CA ASP A 261 -25.58 -23.32 -4.94
C ASP A 261 -26.79 -24.04 -4.33
N ASP A 262 -27.98 -23.47 -4.50
CA ASP A 262 -29.22 -23.90 -3.84
C ASP A 262 -29.10 -24.11 -2.32
N GLY A 263 -28.31 -23.27 -1.64
CA GLY A 263 -28.08 -23.33 -0.18
C GLY A 263 -27.09 -24.40 0.26
N GLU A 264 -26.59 -25.22 -0.67
CA GLU A 264 -25.56 -26.22 -0.42
C GLU A 264 -24.19 -25.72 -0.86
N VAL A 265 -23.15 -26.11 -0.10
CA VAL A 265 -21.78 -25.78 -0.47
C VAL A 265 -21.33 -26.83 -1.48
N LYS A 266 -21.15 -26.40 -2.72
CA LYS A 266 -20.58 -27.19 -3.80
C LYS A 266 -19.12 -26.84 -3.98
N HIS A 267 -18.41 -27.76 -4.59
CA HIS A 267 -17.00 -27.59 -4.86
C HIS A 267 -16.65 -28.07 -6.26
N ASN A 268 -15.75 -27.37 -6.93
CA ASN A 268 -15.20 -27.81 -8.20
C ASN A 268 -13.76 -27.35 -8.39
N ILE A 269 -13.10 -28.00 -9.34
CA ILE A 269 -11.80 -27.61 -9.86
C ILE A 269 -12.03 -27.18 -11.30
N SER A 270 -11.56 -26.00 -11.67
CA SER A 270 -11.57 -25.56 -13.06
C SER A 270 -10.16 -25.37 -13.57
N VAL A 271 -9.88 -25.88 -14.77
CA VAL A 271 -8.60 -25.75 -15.44
C VAL A 271 -8.83 -25.16 -16.82
N THR A 272 -8.40 -23.93 -17.05
CA THR A 272 -8.45 -23.25 -18.35
C THR A 272 -7.12 -23.39 -19.04
N CYS A 273 -7.18 -23.85 -20.29
CA CYS A 273 -6.04 -24.17 -21.12
C CYS A 273 -6.06 -23.28 -22.36
N VAL A 274 -4.93 -22.65 -22.67
CA VAL A 274 -4.78 -21.76 -23.83
C VAL A 274 -3.48 -22.07 -24.56
N TYR A 275 -3.54 -22.23 -25.88
CA TYR A 275 -2.41 -22.46 -26.76
C TYR A 275 -2.49 -21.46 -27.91
N ASP A 276 -1.61 -20.47 -27.87
CA ASP A 276 -1.56 -19.39 -28.83
C ASP A 276 -0.53 -19.70 -29.92
N GLY A 277 -0.96 -20.47 -30.92
CA GLY A 277 -0.10 -20.89 -32.03
C GLY A 277 -0.77 -21.84 -33.01
N PRO A 278 -0.05 -22.28 -34.06
CA PRO A 278 -0.54 -23.28 -35.00
C PRO A 278 -1.00 -24.54 -34.28
N LYS A 279 -2.01 -25.24 -34.82
CA LYS A 279 -2.56 -26.45 -34.19
C LYS A 279 -1.46 -27.37 -33.64
N PRO A 280 -1.42 -27.61 -32.32
CA PRO A 280 -0.33 -28.38 -31.73
C PRO A 280 -0.38 -29.83 -32.24
N GLU A 281 0.78 -30.38 -32.61
CA GLU A 281 0.88 -31.77 -33.12
C GLU A 281 0.40 -32.81 -32.09
N ARG A 282 0.62 -32.51 -30.81
CA ARG A 282 0.09 -33.27 -29.67
C ARG A 282 -0.63 -32.34 -28.74
N ASN A 283 -1.84 -32.71 -28.34
CA ASN A 283 -2.64 -31.98 -27.38
C ASN A 283 -1.87 -31.87 -26.03
N PRO A 284 -1.43 -30.67 -25.61
CA PRO A 284 -0.70 -30.48 -24.35
C PRO A 284 -1.53 -30.87 -23.11
N TRP A 285 -2.84 -31.00 -23.25
CA TRP A 285 -3.80 -31.18 -22.16
C TRP A 285 -4.61 -32.48 -22.30
N GLU A 286 -4.08 -33.46 -23.03
CA GLU A 286 -4.71 -34.77 -23.23
C GLU A 286 -5.09 -35.47 -21.92
N SER A 287 -4.28 -35.28 -20.87
CA SER A 287 -4.56 -35.78 -19.52
C SER A 287 -5.90 -35.27 -18.97
N PHE A 288 -6.22 -33.99 -19.14
CA PHE A 288 -7.48 -33.39 -18.67
C PHE A 288 -8.69 -33.87 -19.48
N VAL A 289 -8.52 -34.06 -20.79
CA VAL A 289 -9.55 -34.66 -21.65
C VAL A 289 -9.88 -36.07 -21.17
N GLY A 290 -8.87 -36.90 -20.92
CA GLY A 290 -9.05 -38.27 -20.44
C GLY A 290 -9.70 -38.35 -19.04
N ILE A 291 -9.44 -37.37 -18.16
CA ILE A 291 -10.13 -37.27 -16.86
C ILE A 291 -11.60 -36.90 -17.08
N SER A 292 -11.88 -35.90 -17.93
CA SER A 292 -13.24 -35.43 -18.23
C SER A 292 -14.11 -36.51 -18.87
N GLU A 293 -13.54 -37.30 -19.79
CA GLU A 293 -14.18 -38.46 -20.41
C GLU A 293 -14.59 -39.52 -19.39
N LYS A 294 -13.68 -39.87 -18.48
CA LYS A 294 -13.97 -40.84 -17.40
C LYS A 294 -15.03 -40.33 -16.44
N ALA A 295 -15.06 -39.02 -16.19
CA ALA A 295 -16.05 -38.37 -15.35
C ALA A 295 -17.41 -38.15 -16.06
N GLY A 296 -17.50 -38.38 -17.37
CA GLY A 296 -18.73 -38.20 -18.15
C GLY A 296 -19.13 -36.73 -18.43
N ALA A 297 -18.18 -35.79 -18.32
CA ALA A 297 -18.46 -34.34 -18.26
C ALA A 297 -18.40 -33.57 -19.62
N LEU A 298 -18.23 -34.26 -20.76
CA LEU A 298 -17.82 -33.64 -22.04
C LEU A 298 -18.85 -32.76 -22.80
N LYS A 299 -20.05 -32.44 -22.27
CA LYS A 299 -21.17 -31.94 -23.10
C LYS A 299 -21.72 -30.54 -22.78
N ASP A 300 -20.98 -29.71 -22.07
CA ASP A 300 -21.50 -28.41 -21.63
C ASP A 300 -20.92 -27.23 -22.44
N SER A 301 -21.80 -26.49 -23.10
CA SER A 301 -21.52 -25.18 -23.69
C SER A 301 -22.05 -24.08 -22.78
N LYS A 302 -21.28 -23.01 -22.54
CA LYS A 302 -21.74 -21.82 -21.79
C LYS A 302 -21.77 -20.60 -22.67
N GLN A 303 -22.49 -19.58 -22.20
CA GLN A 303 -22.50 -18.26 -22.78
C GLN A 303 -22.11 -17.23 -21.71
N ASN A 304 -21.13 -16.38 -22.02
CA ASN A 304 -20.70 -15.29 -21.15
C ASN A 304 -20.48 -14.02 -21.99
N ASN A 305 -21.05 -12.89 -21.57
CA ASN A 305 -21.08 -11.62 -22.33
C ASN A 305 -21.47 -11.80 -23.82
N GLY A 306 -22.39 -12.71 -24.11
CA GLY A 306 -22.86 -13.01 -25.46
C GLY A 306 -21.99 -14.01 -26.25
N VAL A 307 -20.81 -14.37 -25.76
CA VAL A 307 -19.86 -15.30 -26.39
C VAL A 307 -20.13 -16.73 -25.93
N SER A 308 -20.25 -17.68 -26.88
CA SER A 308 -20.42 -19.10 -26.59
C SER A 308 -19.12 -19.88 -26.76
N TYR A 309 -18.83 -20.80 -25.83
CA TYR A 309 -17.68 -21.69 -25.88
C TYR A 309 -17.97 -23.03 -25.19
N ASP A 310 -17.18 -24.04 -25.53
CA ASP A 310 -17.27 -25.39 -24.97
C ASP A 310 -16.40 -25.51 -23.70
N ILE A 311 -17.02 -25.84 -22.56
CA ILE A 311 -16.42 -25.76 -21.20
C ILE A 311 -15.69 -27.05 -20.80
N ASN A 312 -15.70 -28.06 -21.64
CA ASN A 312 -15.00 -29.33 -21.41
C ASN A 312 -14.41 -29.89 -22.72
N ARG A 313 -14.17 -29.02 -23.72
CA ARG A 313 -13.62 -29.43 -25.01
C ARG A 313 -12.62 -28.40 -25.50
N LEU A 314 -11.46 -28.88 -25.93
CA LEU A 314 -10.51 -28.06 -26.65
C LEU A 314 -11.05 -27.75 -28.04
N SER A 315 -11.13 -26.47 -28.35
CA SER A 315 -11.69 -25.97 -29.59
C SER A 315 -10.76 -24.91 -30.18
N ASP A 316 -10.90 -24.72 -31.49
CA ASP A 316 -10.31 -23.59 -32.20
C ASP A 316 -11.07 -22.31 -31.79
N ILE A 317 -10.35 -21.40 -31.16
CA ILE A 317 -10.79 -20.10 -30.68
C ILE A 317 -10.33 -19.05 -31.69
N LYS A 318 -11.29 -18.50 -32.41
CA LYS A 318 -11.06 -17.50 -33.45
C LYS A 318 -10.76 -16.09 -32.92
N SER A 319 -11.15 -15.79 -31.69
CA SER A 319 -11.10 -14.45 -31.11
C SER A 319 -10.57 -14.51 -29.68
N TYR A 320 -9.61 -13.63 -29.37
CA TYR A 320 -9.06 -13.53 -28.02
C TYR A 320 -10.09 -13.05 -26.99
N THR A 321 -11.15 -12.34 -27.43
CA THR A 321 -12.28 -11.98 -26.58
C THR A 321 -12.93 -13.20 -25.95
N VAL A 322 -12.87 -14.38 -26.61
CA VAL A 322 -13.34 -15.63 -26.02
C VAL A 322 -12.42 -16.06 -24.87
N VAL A 323 -11.09 -15.93 -25.00
CA VAL A 323 -10.13 -16.20 -23.93
C VAL A 323 -10.35 -15.27 -22.73
N ASP A 324 -10.63 -13.99 -22.99
CA ASP A 324 -11.02 -13.03 -21.95
C ASP A 324 -12.36 -13.42 -21.30
N ALA A 325 -13.34 -13.88 -22.08
CA ALA A 325 -14.60 -14.37 -21.57
C ALA A 325 -14.43 -15.61 -20.67
N LEU A 326 -13.56 -16.56 -21.05
CA LEU A 326 -13.16 -17.69 -20.18
C LEU A 326 -12.62 -17.17 -18.85
N MET A 327 -11.73 -16.16 -18.90
CA MET A 327 -11.14 -15.58 -17.70
C MET A 327 -12.16 -14.88 -16.80
N SER A 328 -13.16 -14.24 -17.39
CA SER A 328 -14.21 -13.56 -16.63
C SER A 328 -15.12 -14.51 -15.83
N GLU A 329 -15.10 -15.83 -16.07
CA GLU A 329 -15.80 -16.79 -15.20
C GLU A 329 -15.10 -17.05 -13.86
N PHE A 330 -13.80 -16.73 -13.77
CA PHE A 330 -13.01 -16.88 -12.54
C PHE A 330 -13.00 -15.63 -11.69
N PHE A 331 -13.43 -14.51 -12.26
CA PHE A 331 -13.71 -13.27 -11.55
C PHE A 331 -15.23 -13.09 -11.43
N PRO A 332 -15.75 -12.33 -10.46
CA PRO A 332 -17.20 -12.16 -10.31
C PRO A 332 -17.79 -11.57 -11.60
N GLY A 333 -18.58 -12.39 -12.30
CA GLY A 333 -19.43 -11.94 -13.39
C GLY A 333 -20.58 -11.05 -12.91
N PRO A 334 -21.43 -10.56 -13.83
CA PRO A 334 -22.49 -9.59 -13.53
C PRO A 334 -23.54 -10.07 -12.50
N HIS A 335 -23.61 -11.38 -12.21
CA HIS A 335 -24.48 -11.96 -11.17
C HIS A 335 -23.96 -11.79 -9.74
N ASN A 336 -22.67 -11.48 -9.56
CA ASN A 336 -22.03 -11.24 -8.26
C ASN A 336 -21.83 -9.74 -7.98
N HIS A 337 -22.36 -8.86 -8.85
CA HIS A 337 -22.44 -7.43 -8.56
C HIS A 337 -23.18 -7.23 -7.23
N TYR A 338 -22.63 -6.38 -6.36
CA TYR A 338 -23.14 -6.12 -5.00
C TYR A 338 -22.88 -7.17 -3.92
N ALA A 339 -22.09 -8.22 -4.18
CA ALA A 339 -21.52 -9.01 -3.08
C ALA A 339 -20.44 -8.21 -2.33
N ARG A 340 -20.22 -8.54 -1.05
CA ARG A 340 -19.02 -8.11 -0.32
C ARG A 340 -17.90 -9.09 -0.64
N GLY A 341 -16.65 -8.63 -0.64
CA GLY A 341 -15.54 -9.51 -0.97
C GLY A 341 -14.17 -8.95 -0.63
N ARG A 342 -13.16 -9.81 -0.80
CA ARG A 342 -11.75 -9.43 -0.72
C ARG A 342 -10.94 -10.24 -1.69
N LEU A 343 -9.77 -9.70 -2.01
CA LEU A 343 -8.76 -10.36 -2.79
C LEU A 343 -7.43 -10.22 -2.04
N GLY A 344 -6.64 -11.29 -2.04
CA GLY A 344 -5.29 -11.32 -1.51
C GLY A 344 -4.43 -12.26 -2.35
N CYS A 345 -3.12 -12.20 -2.19
CA CYS A 345 -2.21 -13.15 -2.82
C CYS A 345 -0.98 -13.41 -1.97
N ILE A 346 -0.29 -14.49 -2.28
CA ILE A 346 1.12 -14.68 -1.95
C ILE A 346 1.92 -14.86 -3.24
N MET A 347 3.18 -14.46 -3.22
CA MET A 347 4.08 -14.69 -4.35
C MET A 347 4.82 -16.00 -4.18
N VAL A 348 4.77 -16.83 -5.21
CA VAL A 348 5.46 -18.12 -5.29
C VAL A 348 6.38 -18.12 -6.51
N ASN A 349 7.40 -18.97 -6.51
CA ASN A 349 8.34 -19.11 -7.63
C ASN A 349 8.02 -20.32 -8.53
N GLY A 350 7.01 -21.11 -8.16
CA GLY A 350 6.58 -22.31 -8.87
C GLY A 350 5.56 -23.09 -8.05
N TYR A 351 5.04 -24.17 -8.64
CA TYR A 351 4.06 -25.04 -8.00
C TYR A 351 4.52 -26.50 -8.05
N ASN A 352 4.73 -27.09 -6.89
CA ASN A 352 4.91 -28.52 -6.76
C ASN A 352 3.60 -29.20 -6.31
N LYS A 353 3.59 -30.54 -6.30
CA LYS A 353 2.40 -31.30 -5.91
C LYS A 353 1.91 -30.96 -4.49
N ALA A 354 2.82 -30.86 -3.51
CA ALA A 354 2.45 -30.60 -2.12
C ALA A 354 1.78 -29.22 -1.92
N LEU A 355 2.26 -28.19 -2.63
CA LEU A 355 1.65 -26.88 -2.61
C LEU A 355 0.24 -26.92 -3.23
N ILE A 356 0.06 -27.58 -4.37
CA ILE A 356 -1.25 -27.71 -5.02
C ILE A 356 -2.24 -28.48 -4.13
N GLU A 357 -1.80 -29.56 -3.47
CA GLU A 357 -2.61 -30.29 -2.49
C GLU A 357 -3.01 -29.41 -1.30
N THR A 358 -2.11 -28.54 -0.84
CA THR A 358 -2.39 -27.59 0.23
C THR A 358 -3.43 -26.56 -0.19
N ILE A 359 -3.34 -26.02 -1.40
CA ILE A 359 -4.35 -25.10 -1.96
C ILE A 359 -5.73 -25.78 -1.97
N ALA A 360 -5.81 -27.01 -2.48
CA ALA A 360 -7.05 -27.78 -2.54
C ALA A 360 -7.63 -28.04 -1.13
N SER A 361 -6.77 -28.35 -0.16
CA SER A 361 -7.17 -28.57 1.23
C SER A 361 -7.68 -27.29 1.89
N GLU A 362 -6.96 -26.17 1.75
CA GLU A 362 -7.36 -24.87 2.31
C GLU A 362 -8.67 -24.35 1.70
N ALA A 363 -8.91 -24.62 0.40
CA ALA A 363 -10.19 -24.34 -0.23
C ALA A 363 -11.37 -25.07 0.42
N LYS A 364 -11.16 -26.30 0.91
CA LYS A 364 -12.15 -27.06 1.68
C LYS A 364 -12.31 -26.54 3.10
N VAL A 365 -11.20 -26.25 3.78
CA VAL A 365 -11.19 -25.76 5.17
C VAL A 365 -11.91 -24.42 5.27
N ALA A 366 -11.60 -23.46 4.40
CA ALA A 366 -12.28 -22.17 4.38
C ALA A 366 -13.78 -22.30 4.04
N ALA A 367 -14.16 -23.30 3.25
CA ALA A 367 -15.55 -23.53 2.86
C ALA A 367 -16.46 -24.02 3.99
N GLN A 368 -15.91 -24.64 5.04
CA GLN A 368 -16.68 -25.13 6.20
C GLN A 368 -17.47 -24.02 6.91
N GLU A 369 -17.00 -22.78 6.77
CA GLU A 369 -17.59 -21.61 7.43
C GLU A 369 -18.63 -20.89 6.58
N MET A 370 -18.75 -21.23 5.29
CA MET A 370 -19.57 -20.50 4.33
C MET A 370 -21.03 -20.45 4.73
N LYS A 371 -21.65 -21.60 5.05
CA LYS A 371 -23.08 -21.65 5.46
C LYS A 371 -23.35 -20.82 6.72
N ARG A 372 -22.41 -20.80 7.67
CA ARG A 372 -22.57 -20.14 8.97
C ARG A 372 -22.34 -18.62 8.91
N ARG A 373 -21.51 -18.17 7.99
CA ARG A 373 -20.99 -16.78 7.93
C ARG A 373 -21.33 -16.08 6.61
N GLY A 374 -22.38 -16.52 5.91
CA GLY A 374 -22.83 -15.88 4.67
C GLY A 374 -21.82 -15.96 3.52
N GLY A 375 -20.91 -16.93 3.52
CA GLY A 375 -19.92 -17.10 2.45
C GLY A 375 -20.60 -17.53 1.14
N LYS A 376 -20.27 -16.86 0.03
CA LYS A 376 -20.79 -17.14 -1.32
C LYS A 376 -19.80 -17.89 -2.17
N LEU A 377 -18.52 -17.51 -2.09
CA LEU A 377 -17.46 -18.06 -2.89
C LEU A 377 -16.15 -17.99 -2.12
N VAL A 378 -15.41 -19.10 -2.10
CA VAL A 378 -14.04 -19.19 -1.63
C VAL A 378 -13.26 -19.79 -2.80
N SER A 379 -12.21 -19.11 -3.26
CA SER A 379 -11.52 -19.56 -4.45
C SER A 379 -10.04 -19.18 -4.47
N PHE A 380 -9.26 -20.09 -5.04
CA PHE A 380 -7.80 -20.03 -5.13
C PHE A 380 -7.34 -20.24 -6.57
N PRO A 381 -7.40 -19.19 -7.41
CA PRO A 381 -6.84 -19.24 -8.75
C PRO A 381 -5.31 -19.10 -8.72
N PHE A 382 -4.65 -19.88 -9.57
CA PHE A 382 -3.22 -19.85 -9.77
C PHE A 382 -2.85 -20.20 -11.22
N PHE A 383 -1.75 -19.65 -11.69
CA PHE A 383 -1.29 -19.80 -13.06
C PHE A 383 0.22 -20.09 -13.08
N PRO A 384 0.61 -21.34 -13.37
CA PRO A 384 2.02 -21.68 -13.52
C PRO A 384 2.61 -20.99 -14.75
N CYS A 385 3.65 -20.17 -14.54
CA CYS A 385 4.43 -19.58 -15.63
C CYS A 385 5.73 -20.34 -15.86
N VAL A 386 6.23 -20.27 -17.09
CA VAL A 386 7.56 -20.78 -17.45
C VAL A 386 8.67 -19.87 -16.89
N THR A 387 9.88 -20.38 -16.68
CA THR A 387 10.98 -19.58 -16.09
C THR A 387 11.43 -18.44 -16.99
N SER A 388 11.15 -18.55 -18.29
CA SER A 388 11.55 -17.58 -19.29
C SER A 388 10.60 -16.40 -19.52
N ILE A 389 9.54 -16.28 -18.70
CA ILE A 389 8.53 -15.20 -18.77
C ILE A 389 9.12 -13.77 -18.77
N PHE A 390 10.26 -13.55 -18.12
CA PHE A 390 10.87 -12.22 -18.01
C PHE A 390 12.07 -11.99 -18.92
N ASN A 391 12.39 -12.92 -19.83
CA ASN A 391 13.57 -12.81 -20.69
C ASN A 391 13.57 -11.54 -21.56
N ASP A 392 12.39 -11.07 -21.94
CA ASP A 392 12.19 -9.89 -22.78
C ASP A 392 11.68 -8.67 -21.99
N SER A 393 11.61 -8.77 -20.65
CA SER A 393 11.11 -7.72 -19.77
C SER A 393 12.13 -6.61 -19.56
N LYS A 394 11.63 -5.41 -19.33
CA LYS A 394 12.43 -4.20 -19.08
C LYS A 394 12.32 -3.76 -17.62
N PRO A 395 13.20 -2.87 -17.13
CA PRO A 395 13.05 -2.24 -15.82
C PRO A 395 11.65 -1.65 -15.62
N ALA A 396 11.16 -1.73 -14.39
CA ALA A 396 9.83 -1.33 -13.98
C ALA A 396 9.85 -1.04 -12.47
N ALA A 397 8.85 -0.29 -11.98
CA ALA A 397 8.62 -0.18 -10.54
C ALA A 397 8.36 -1.55 -9.89
N TRP A 398 7.55 -2.38 -10.55
CA TRP A 398 7.24 -3.74 -10.11
C TRP A 398 7.04 -4.71 -11.29
N PRO A 399 7.56 -5.95 -11.21
CA PRO A 399 8.63 -6.35 -10.30
C PRO A 399 9.93 -5.63 -10.74
N HIS A 400 10.67 -5.14 -9.75
CA HIS A 400 11.90 -4.36 -9.97
C HIS A 400 13.06 -5.24 -10.42
N SER A 401 13.15 -6.47 -9.89
CA SER A 401 14.06 -7.50 -10.39
C SER A 401 13.31 -8.44 -11.34
N ARG A 402 13.95 -8.75 -12.46
CA ARG A 402 13.46 -9.67 -13.50
C ARG A 402 14.31 -10.94 -13.59
N GLU A 403 15.23 -11.12 -12.64
CA GLU A 403 16.15 -12.26 -12.61
C GLU A 403 15.51 -13.54 -12.09
N ARG A 404 14.46 -13.41 -11.26
CA ARG A 404 13.74 -14.52 -10.65
C ARG A 404 12.26 -14.44 -11.02
N VAL A 405 11.70 -15.57 -11.43
CA VAL A 405 10.26 -15.68 -11.65
C VAL A 405 9.54 -15.70 -10.31
N VAL A 406 8.55 -14.82 -10.21
CA VAL A 406 7.58 -14.78 -9.13
C VAL A 406 6.21 -14.67 -9.77
N VAL A 407 5.25 -15.47 -9.31
CA VAL A 407 3.88 -15.49 -9.80
C VAL A 407 2.91 -15.44 -8.61
N PRO A 408 1.77 -14.76 -8.74
CA PRO A 408 0.82 -14.66 -7.65
C PRO A 408 -0.06 -15.91 -7.56
N LEU A 409 -0.05 -16.55 -6.39
CA LEU A 409 -1.10 -17.44 -5.95
C LEU A 409 -2.16 -16.59 -5.24
N MET A 410 -3.33 -16.44 -5.87
CA MET A 410 -4.38 -15.55 -5.37
C MET A 410 -5.40 -16.31 -4.53
N ALA A 411 -6.06 -15.58 -3.63
CA ALA A 411 -7.27 -16.00 -2.96
C ALA A 411 -8.30 -14.89 -3.11
N TYR A 412 -9.53 -15.24 -3.50
CA TYR A 412 -10.63 -14.30 -3.55
C TYR A 412 -11.87 -14.90 -2.92
N PHE A 413 -12.41 -14.20 -1.90
CA PHE A 413 -13.57 -14.65 -1.14
C PHE A 413 -14.70 -13.63 -1.32
N LEU A 414 -15.92 -14.13 -1.50
CA LEU A 414 -17.15 -13.35 -1.56
C LEU A 414 -18.10 -13.80 -0.45
N TRP A 415 -18.81 -12.85 0.14
CA TRP A 415 -19.77 -13.10 1.21
C TRP A 415 -20.90 -12.06 1.26
N GLU A 416 -21.89 -12.35 2.09
CA GLU A 416 -22.98 -11.45 2.47
C GLU A 416 -22.81 -10.96 3.91
N GLY A 417 -23.38 -9.78 4.19
CA GLY A 417 -23.41 -9.19 5.52
C GLY A 417 -22.11 -8.46 5.87
N GLU A 418 -22.25 -7.18 6.24
CA GLU A 418 -21.14 -6.35 6.71
C GLU A 418 -20.57 -6.87 8.03
N GLU A 419 -21.40 -7.51 8.84
CA GLU A 419 -21.01 -8.16 10.10
C GLU A 419 -20.01 -9.31 9.92
N ASN A 420 -19.82 -9.81 8.68
CA ASN A 420 -18.88 -10.90 8.38
C ASN A 420 -17.54 -10.40 7.79
N ASP A 421 -17.37 -9.09 7.58
CA ASP A 421 -16.17 -8.54 6.92
C ASP A 421 -14.86 -8.87 7.64
N GLU A 422 -14.84 -8.64 8.96
CA GLU A 422 -13.66 -8.89 9.80
C GLU A 422 -13.31 -10.39 9.78
N PHE A 423 -14.33 -11.25 9.90
CA PHE A 423 -14.16 -12.69 9.89
C PHE A 423 -13.56 -13.20 8.58
N TRP A 424 -14.17 -12.85 7.43
CA TRP A 424 -13.70 -13.35 6.13
C TRP A 424 -12.34 -12.79 5.74
N THR A 425 -12.06 -11.54 6.09
CA THR A 425 -10.74 -10.94 5.88
C THR A 425 -9.69 -11.63 6.72
N ALA A 426 -9.96 -11.90 8.01
CA ALA A 426 -9.05 -12.63 8.89
C ALA A 426 -8.85 -14.08 8.42
N ARG A 427 -9.93 -14.76 8.02
CA ARG A 427 -9.89 -16.12 7.48
C ARG A 427 -9.01 -16.21 6.24
N MET A 428 -9.16 -15.29 5.29
CA MET A 428 -8.34 -15.24 4.08
C MET A 428 -6.87 -15.04 4.41
N ARG A 429 -6.55 -14.09 5.30
CA ARG A 429 -5.16 -13.83 5.72
C ARG A 429 -4.53 -15.06 6.35
N HIS A 430 -5.26 -15.73 7.25
CA HIS A 430 -4.79 -16.95 7.90
C HIS A 430 -4.55 -18.08 6.88
N THR A 431 -5.49 -18.31 5.96
CA THR A 431 -5.34 -19.33 4.92
C THR A 431 -4.15 -19.03 3.99
N LEU A 432 -3.98 -17.79 3.56
CA LEU A 432 -2.82 -17.42 2.74
C LEU A 432 -1.50 -17.59 3.48
N GLU A 433 -1.43 -17.31 4.79
CA GLU A 433 -0.23 -17.56 5.59
C GLU A 433 0.07 -19.06 5.73
N ASN A 434 -0.94 -19.91 5.94
CA ASN A 434 -0.74 -21.37 5.97
C ASN A 434 -0.19 -21.89 4.63
N ILE A 435 -0.73 -21.42 3.51
CA ILE A 435 -0.23 -21.78 2.17
C ILE A 435 1.20 -21.28 2.00
N LYS A 436 1.52 -20.07 2.47
CA LYS A 436 2.87 -19.49 2.43
C LYS A 436 3.87 -20.29 3.25
N GLU A 437 3.50 -20.77 4.44
CA GLU A 437 4.35 -21.63 5.26
C GLU A 437 4.69 -22.94 4.55
N VAL A 438 3.72 -23.55 3.88
CA VAL A 438 3.97 -24.75 3.07
C VAL A 438 4.86 -24.41 1.87
N ALA A 439 4.54 -23.36 1.12
CA ALA A 439 5.37 -22.94 -0.02
C ALA A 439 6.82 -22.66 0.40
N ARG A 440 7.05 -22.09 1.60
CA ARG A 440 8.39 -21.93 2.19
C ARG A 440 9.07 -23.27 2.44
N ARG A 441 8.40 -24.20 3.14
CA ARG A 441 8.93 -25.53 3.45
C ARG A 441 9.27 -26.32 2.19
N GLU A 442 8.47 -26.17 1.15
CA GLU A 442 8.59 -26.88 -0.12
C GLU A 442 9.52 -26.19 -1.13
N GLY A 443 10.13 -25.05 -0.78
CA GLY A 443 11.02 -24.29 -1.66
C GLY A 443 10.32 -23.59 -2.83
N CYS A 444 9.00 -23.44 -2.76
CA CYS A 444 8.15 -22.81 -3.78
C CYS A 444 8.01 -21.28 -3.60
N LEU A 445 8.79 -20.63 -2.74
CA LEU A 445 8.80 -19.17 -2.60
C LEU A 445 10.19 -18.63 -2.27
N TYR A 446 10.43 -17.36 -2.59
CA TYR A 446 11.56 -16.61 -2.06
C TYR A 446 11.10 -15.70 -0.91
N GLU A 447 11.83 -15.63 0.20
CA GLU A 447 11.45 -14.82 1.37
C GLU A 447 11.37 -13.31 1.05
N ASP A 448 12.19 -12.87 0.11
CA ASP A 448 12.29 -11.49 -0.34
C ASP A 448 11.37 -11.17 -1.52
N SER A 449 10.49 -12.11 -1.93
CA SER A 449 9.55 -11.88 -3.04
C SER A 449 8.74 -10.60 -2.80
N PRO A 450 8.68 -9.69 -3.79
CA PRO A 450 7.92 -8.44 -3.66
C PRO A 450 6.42 -8.71 -3.69
N ALA A 451 5.66 -8.12 -2.78
CA ALA A 451 4.20 -8.23 -2.78
C ALA A 451 3.62 -7.63 -4.07
N TYR A 452 2.58 -8.26 -4.63
CA TYR A 452 2.03 -7.87 -5.93
C TYR A 452 0.96 -6.78 -5.79
N PRO A 453 1.22 -5.55 -6.27
CA PRO A 453 0.38 -4.38 -5.98
C PRO A 453 -1.01 -4.43 -6.62
N ALA A 454 -1.27 -5.29 -7.61
CA ALA A 454 -2.60 -5.39 -8.21
C ALA A 454 -3.63 -6.06 -7.28
N VAL A 455 -3.17 -6.92 -6.35
CA VAL A 455 -4.03 -7.92 -5.68
C VAL A 455 -3.67 -8.20 -4.22
N THR A 456 -2.61 -7.59 -3.68
CA THR A 456 -2.30 -7.71 -2.25
C THR A 456 -3.29 -6.92 -1.38
N PHE A 457 -3.31 -7.23 -0.08
CA PHE A 457 -4.13 -6.52 0.89
C PHE A 457 -3.74 -5.03 0.98
N ASP A 458 -4.73 -4.18 1.18
CA ASP A 458 -4.57 -2.75 1.50
C ASP A 458 -3.63 -2.45 2.67
N THR A 459 -3.46 -3.39 3.62
CA THR A 459 -2.52 -3.26 4.74
C THR A 459 -1.05 -3.45 4.34
N THR A 460 -0.77 -3.91 3.11
CA THR A 460 0.59 -4.06 2.61
C THR A 460 1.22 -2.69 2.37
N ASN A 461 2.42 -2.47 2.91
CA ASN A 461 3.13 -1.21 2.72
C ASN A 461 3.99 -1.20 1.44
N ALA A 462 4.46 -0.01 1.06
CA ALA A 462 5.30 0.18 -0.13
C ALA A 462 6.65 -0.54 -0.06
N GLU A 463 7.21 -0.79 1.13
CA GLU A 463 8.47 -1.51 1.29
C GLU A 463 8.32 -3.00 0.92
N GLU A 464 7.21 -3.62 1.31
CA GLU A 464 6.91 -5.00 0.92
C GLU A 464 6.68 -5.15 -0.59
N ILE A 465 6.14 -4.12 -1.23
CA ILE A 465 5.85 -4.09 -2.68
C ILE A 465 7.13 -3.82 -3.48
N TYR A 466 7.83 -2.73 -3.18
CA TYR A 466 8.91 -2.23 -4.04
C TYR A 466 10.31 -2.65 -3.58
N ARG A 467 10.46 -3.16 -2.35
CA ARG A 467 11.74 -3.66 -1.79
C ARG A 467 12.88 -2.65 -2.01
N GLU A 468 14.02 -3.09 -2.52
CA GLU A 468 15.19 -2.26 -2.80
C GLU A 468 14.93 -1.11 -3.78
N ASN A 469 13.90 -1.23 -4.63
CA ASN A 469 13.54 -0.19 -5.59
C ASN A 469 12.78 0.98 -4.96
N LEU A 470 12.34 0.85 -3.70
CA LEU A 470 11.56 1.88 -3.01
C LEU A 470 12.28 3.22 -3.04
N ASN A 471 13.58 3.26 -2.72
CA ASN A 471 14.36 4.51 -2.65
C ASN A 471 14.40 5.26 -3.98
N LYS A 472 14.54 4.52 -5.09
CA LYS A 472 14.49 5.08 -6.44
C LYS A 472 13.12 5.71 -6.70
N LEU A 473 12.05 5.01 -6.35
CA LEU A 473 10.69 5.52 -6.54
C LEU A 473 10.37 6.71 -5.64
N VAL A 474 10.89 6.76 -4.41
CA VAL A 474 10.76 7.94 -3.53
C VAL A 474 11.42 9.15 -4.17
N ALA A 475 12.63 9.01 -4.71
CA ALA A 475 13.33 10.11 -5.39
C ALA A 475 12.55 10.60 -6.62
N ILE A 476 12.00 9.69 -7.42
CA ILE A 476 11.14 10.04 -8.57
C ILE A 476 9.87 10.74 -8.08
N ARG A 477 9.25 10.25 -7.00
CA ARG A 477 8.05 10.87 -6.45
C ARG A 477 8.32 12.30 -5.98
N ARG A 478 9.42 12.57 -5.27
CA ARG A 478 9.81 13.94 -4.88
C ARG A 478 9.96 14.87 -6.08
N LYS A 479 10.46 14.36 -7.20
CA LYS A 479 10.65 15.14 -8.42
C LYS A 479 9.33 15.54 -9.08
N TYR A 480 8.33 14.65 -9.09
CA TYR A 480 7.08 14.85 -9.85
C TYR A 480 5.85 15.21 -8.98
N ASP A 481 5.88 14.89 -7.69
CA ASP A 481 4.83 15.17 -6.68
C ASP A 481 5.44 15.72 -5.36
N PRO A 482 6.23 16.81 -5.38
CA PRO A 482 6.86 17.34 -4.17
C PRO A 482 5.86 17.77 -3.10
N ASP A 483 4.68 18.26 -3.51
CA ASP A 483 3.64 18.76 -2.61
C ASP A 483 2.70 17.65 -2.08
N ASN A 484 3.00 16.39 -2.37
CA ASN A 484 2.23 15.23 -1.94
C ASN A 484 0.75 15.27 -2.37
N VAL A 485 0.43 15.79 -3.55
CA VAL A 485 -0.95 15.85 -4.06
C VAL A 485 -1.46 14.44 -4.33
N MET A 486 -0.63 13.56 -4.88
CA MET A 486 -1.00 12.15 -5.08
C MET A 486 -1.04 11.36 -3.75
N GLY A 487 -0.61 11.98 -2.65
CA GLY A 487 -0.81 11.46 -1.30
C GLY A 487 -2.25 11.61 -0.82
N LEU A 488 -3.00 12.56 -1.38
CA LEU A 488 -4.41 12.81 -1.06
C LEU A 488 -5.35 11.82 -1.76
N THR A 489 -4.85 11.00 -2.69
CA THR A 489 -5.66 9.96 -3.33
C THR A 489 -5.46 8.58 -2.69
N GLY A 490 -6.33 7.64 -2.99
CA GLY A 490 -6.25 6.27 -2.50
C GLY A 490 -5.15 5.43 -3.16
N GLY A 491 -4.98 4.19 -2.71
CA GLY A 491 -4.03 3.21 -3.25
C GLY A 491 -2.73 3.11 -2.44
N PHE A 492 -1.86 2.17 -2.79
CA PHE A 492 -0.56 2.02 -2.13
C PHE A 492 0.30 3.26 -2.32
N LYS A 493 0.79 3.85 -1.23
CA LYS A 493 1.56 5.10 -1.26
C LYS A 493 3.04 4.89 -1.04
N ILE A 494 3.81 5.32 -2.03
CA ILE A 494 5.26 5.46 -1.96
C ILE A 494 5.54 6.71 -1.13
N PRO A 495 6.15 6.63 0.06
CA PRO A 495 6.29 7.81 0.90
C PRO A 495 7.18 8.88 0.24
N LEU A 496 7.08 10.14 0.67
CA LEU A 496 8.02 11.17 0.24
C LEU A 496 9.38 11.05 0.96
N LEU A 497 9.43 10.38 2.11
CA LEU A 497 10.67 10.09 2.84
C LEU A 497 10.79 8.58 3.03
N VAL A 498 12.00 8.04 2.83
CA VAL A 498 12.27 6.62 3.07
C VAL A 498 12.35 6.39 4.57
N LYS A 499 11.51 5.52 5.11
CA LYS A 499 11.66 4.98 6.46
C LYS A 499 12.97 4.18 6.53
N LYS A 500 13.86 4.45 7.49
CA LYS A 500 15.02 3.58 7.79
C LYS A 500 14.53 2.28 8.48
N ALA A 501 13.86 1.39 7.75
CA ALA A 501 13.25 0.15 8.28
C ALA A 501 14.26 -0.90 8.79
N THR A 502 15.55 -0.79 8.44
CA THR A 502 16.60 -1.68 8.96
C THR A 502 16.82 -1.52 10.48
N LEU A 503 16.36 -0.42 11.06
CA LEU A 503 16.52 -0.13 12.48
C LEU A 503 15.53 -0.91 13.36
N THR A 504 14.26 -0.96 12.96
CA THR A 504 13.14 -1.48 13.78
C THR A 504 13.21 -2.98 14.07
N LYS A 505 13.80 -3.78 13.16
CA LYS A 505 14.03 -5.23 13.39
C LYS A 505 15.20 -5.53 14.33
N LYS A 506 16.22 -4.67 14.40
CA LYS A 506 17.38 -4.85 15.31
C LYS A 506 17.06 -4.47 16.76
N ILE A 507 16.26 -3.42 16.94
CA ILE A 507 15.79 -2.94 18.26
C ILE A 507 15.08 -4.05 19.07
N ASN A 508 14.29 -4.89 18.40
CA ASN A 508 13.50 -5.94 19.06
C ASN A 508 14.32 -7.14 19.59
N ALA A 509 15.60 -7.26 19.22
CA ALA A 509 16.43 -8.43 19.55
C ALA A 509 17.43 -8.20 20.71
N SER A 510 17.55 -6.99 21.26
CA SER A 510 18.55 -6.66 22.28
C SER A 510 17.99 -6.69 23.72
N LYS A 511 18.76 -7.21 24.69
CA LYS A 511 18.39 -7.18 26.13
C LYS A 511 18.19 -5.75 26.67
N LYS A 512 18.87 -4.78 26.05
CA LYS A 512 18.76 -3.36 26.37
C LYS A 512 17.43 -2.79 25.88
N GLY A 513 16.99 -3.16 24.67
CA GLY A 513 15.66 -2.84 24.14
C GLY A 513 14.51 -3.37 25.01
N GLU A 514 14.66 -4.57 25.60
CA GLU A 514 13.65 -5.13 26.52
C GLU A 514 13.54 -4.33 27.84
N HIS A 515 14.66 -3.83 28.38
CA HIS A 515 14.66 -2.96 29.55
C HIS A 515 14.09 -1.56 29.25
N GLY A 516 14.46 -0.96 28.12
CA GLY A 516 13.89 0.30 27.64
C GLY A 516 12.37 0.22 27.46
N ARG A 517 11.87 -0.90 26.94
CA ARG A 517 10.43 -1.19 26.79
C ARG A 517 9.66 -1.20 28.11
N GLN A 518 10.25 -1.74 29.17
CA GLN A 518 9.61 -1.73 30.49
C GLN A 518 9.60 -0.33 31.10
N LEU A 519 10.63 0.46 30.83
CA LEU A 519 10.77 1.80 31.37
C LEU A 519 9.79 2.78 30.71
N LEU A 520 9.68 2.79 29.36
CA LEU A 520 8.79 3.69 28.63
C LEU A 520 7.31 3.54 29.03
N LYS A 521 6.86 2.32 29.37
CA LYS A 521 5.48 2.08 29.87
C LYS A 521 5.12 2.83 31.16
N LEU A 522 6.11 3.33 31.90
CA LEU A 522 5.91 4.05 33.16
C LEU A 522 5.77 5.56 32.95
N TYR A 523 6.04 6.05 31.74
CA TYR A 523 6.02 7.47 31.39
C TYR A 523 4.96 7.75 30.33
N ASP A 524 4.39 8.94 30.36
CA ASP A 524 3.69 9.55 29.24
C ASP A 524 4.72 10.36 28.44
N THR A 525 4.83 10.06 27.14
CA THR A 525 5.76 10.77 26.25
C THR A 525 5.11 12.01 25.67
N VAL A 526 5.69 13.17 25.97
CA VAL A 526 5.25 14.49 25.51
C VAL A 526 6.33 15.07 24.61
N VAL A 527 6.01 15.26 23.33
CA VAL A 527 6.91 15.84 22.34
C VAL A 527 6.52 17.30 22.11
N VAL A 528 7.48 18.21 22.26
CA VAL A 528 7.35 19.64 21.99
C VAL A 528 8.21 19.97 20.77
N VAL A 529 7.60 20.47 19.71
CA VAL A 529 8.30 20.80 18.46
C VAL A 529 8.37 22.32 18.31
N ASP A 530 9.57 22.80 18.01
CA ASP A 530 9.82 24.19 17.67
C ASP A 530 9.22 24.52 16.30
N ASP A 531 8.19 25.36 16.29
CA ASP A 531 7.52 25.90 15.11
C ASP A 531 7.81 27.40 14.93
N SER A 532 8.92 27.88 15.48
CA SER A 532 9.36 29.27 15.30
C SER A 532 9.84 29.55 13.88
N SER A 533 10.02 30.84 13.58
CA SER A 533 10.50 31.27 12.26
C SER A 533 11.94 30.86 11.95
N SER A 534 12.79 30.58 12.94
CA SER A 534 14.18 30.13 12.71
C SER A 534 14.24 28.71 12.11
N MET A 535 13.19 27.92 12.31
CA MET A 535 13.07 26.56 11.77
C MET A 535 12.85 26.54 10.25
N CYS A 536 12.53 27.69 9.63
CA CYS A 536 12.48 27.86 8.18
C CYS A 536 13.88 27.87 7.52
N GLU A 537 14.94 28.06 8.29
CA GLU A 537 16.29 28.11 7.74
C GLU A 537 16.78 26.71 7.38
N GLU A 538 17.35 26.58 6.17
CA GLU A 538 17.91 25.33 5.66
C GLU A 538 16.88 24.18 5.71
N ASP A 539 17.32 22.99 6.15
CA ASP A 539 16.49 21.79 6.28
C ASP A 539 16.03 21.53 7.73
N ARG A 540 16.11 22.52 8.63
CA ARG A 540 15.84 22.35 10.07
C ARG A 540 14.45 21.79 10.35
N TRP A 541 13.42 22.34 9.71
CA TRP A 541 12.06 21.82 9.86
C TRP A 541 11.88 20.41 9.33
N ALA A 542 12.49 20.08 8.19
CA ALA A 542 12.44 18.73 7.64
C ALA A 542 13.13 17.72 8.57
N HIS A 543 14.24 18.11 9.20
CA HIS A 543 14.93 17.30 10.22
C HIS A 543 14.09 17.15 11.49
N ALA A 544 13.42 18.21 11.94
CA ALA A 544 12.51 18.15 13.07
C ALA A 544 11.35 17.18 12.82
N GLN A 545 10.74 17.23 11.63
CA GLN A 545 9.70 16.28 11.22
C GLN A 545 10.19 14.83 11.22
N GLN A 546 11.41 14.57 10.73
CA GLN A 546 12.01 13.23 10.76
C GLN A 546 12.30 12.75 12.19
N ALA A 547 12.75 13.64 13.07
CA ALA A 547 12.96 13.33 14.48
C ALA A 547 11.63 12.95 15.17
N VAL A 548 10.58 13.74 14.95
CA VAL A 548 9.22 13.45 15.45
C VAL A 548 8.71 12.12 14.94
N GLU A 549 8.85 11.84 13.64
CA GLU A 549 8.42 10.57 13.04
C GLU A 549 9.12 9.38 13.72
N GLY A 550 10.44 9.44 13.85
CA GLY A 550 11.24 8.38 14.50
C GLY A 550 10.84 8.17 15.96
N ILE A 551 10.64 9.25 16.72
CA ILE A 551 10.16 9.19 18.12
C ILE A 551 8.77 8.54 18.17
N ALA A 552 7.84 8.97 17.32
CA ALA A 552 6.47 8.47 17.30
C ALA A 552 6.38 6.98 16.92
N GLU A 553 7.18 6.53 15.95
CA GLU A 553 7.24 5.11 15.57
C GLU A 553 7.73 4.21 16.69
N VAL A 554 8.72 4.65 17.45
CA VAL A 554 9.27 3.88 18.57
C VAL A 554 8.33 3.96 19.78
N ALA A 555 7.81 5.14 20.09
CA ALA A 555 6.87 5.34 21.19
C ALA A 555 5.57 4.55 20.99
N ALA A 556 5.01 4.50 19.78
CA ALA A 556 3.79 3.74 19.46
C ALA A 556 3.90 2.23 19.72
N GLN A 557 5.13 1.68 19.78
CA GLN A 557 5.36 0.27 20.08
C GLN A 557 5.34 -0.04 21.59
N TYR A 558 5.58 0.96 22.43
CA TYR A 558 5.84 0.80 23.85
C TYR A 558 4.85 1.53 24.75
N ASP A 559 4.29 2.64 24.29
CA ASP A 559 3.31 3.46 25.00
C ASP A 559 1.89 3.20 24.48
N SER A 560 1.08 2.48 25.25
CA SER A 560 -0.21 1.95 24.79
C SER A 560 -1.32 2.99 24.67
N ASP A 561 -1.19 4.13 25.34
CA ASP A 561 -2.10 5.28 25.26
C ASP A 561 -1.57 6.41 24.37
N GLY A 562 -0.41 6.22 23.71
CA GLY A 562 0.12 7.10 22.68
C GLY A 562 0.90 8.31 23.22
N ILE A 563 1.36 9.16 22.31
CA ILE A 563 2.15 10.35 22.66
C ILE A 563 1.33 11.64 22.61
N ASP A 564 1.74 12.64 23.38
CA ASP A 564 1.23 14.00 23.25
C ASP A 564 2.19 14.84 22.40
N LEU A 565 1.66 15.60 21.44
CA LEU A 565 2.41 16.49 20.56
C LEU A 565 1.96 17.94 20.79
N HIS A 566 2.92 18.79 21.14
CA HIS A 566 2.75 20.22 21.32
C HIS A 566 3.71 20.99 20.41
N PHE A 567 3.36 22.22 20.10
CA PHE A 567 4.23 23.18 19.43
C PHE A 567 4.55 24.36 20.34
N ILE A 568 5.64 25.07 20.09
CA ILE A 568 6.05 26.23 20.90
C ILE A 568 5.03 27.38 20.75
N ASN A 569 4.75 27.79 19.52
CA ASN A 569 3.92 28.95 19.17
C ASN A 569 2.47 28.53 18.87
N SER A 570 2.26 27.42 18.18
CA SER A 570 0.93 26.96 17.81
C SER A 570 0.13 26.45 19.02
N THR A 571 -1.17 26.76 19.01
CA THR A 571 -2.15 26.27 19.99
C THR A 571 -2.68 24.88 19.64
N GLN A 572 -2.30 24.33 18.49
CA GLN A 572 -2.63 22.96 18.14
C GLN A 572 -1.94 21.99 19.09
N VAL A 573 -2.70 21.02 19.59
CA VAL A 573 -2.22 19.96 20.47
C VAL A 573 -2.83 18.65 20.00
N GLY A 574 -2.00 17.64 19.83
CA GLY A 574 -2.46 16.26 19.67
C GLY A 574 -2.23 15.51 20.97
N THR A 575 -3.27 14.93 21.55
CA THR A 575 -3.15 14.14 22.79
C THR A 575 -3.38 12.67 22.51
N ARG A 576 -2.63 11.78 23.16
CA ARG A 576 -2.81 10.32 23.08
C ARG A 576 -2.78 9.78 21.65
N LEU A 577 -1.84 10.27 20.86
CA LEU A 577 -1.66 9.87 19.47
C LEU A 577 -1.00 8.51 19.41
N THR A 578 -1.77 7.49 19.00
CA THR A 578 -1.31 6.09 18.90
C THR A 578 -0.84 5.69 17.51
N ARG A 579 -1.04 6.56 16.50
CA ARG A 579 -0.66 6.31 15.10
C ARG A 579 0.28 7.41 14.63
N THR A 580 1.45 7.02 14.12
CA THR A 580 2.46 7.95 13.57
C THR A 580 1.87 8.86 12.49
N GLU A 581 0.96 8.35 11.65
CA GLU A 581 0.28 9.14 10.62
C GLU A 581 -0.40 10.39 11.19
N HIS A 582 -1.12 10.28 12.32
CA HIS A 582 -1.80 11.42 12.95
C HIS A 582 -0.82 12.43 13.56
N VAL A 583 0.33 11.97 14.05
CA VAL A 583 1.41 12.84 14.53
C VAL A 583 1.96 13.66 13.36
N MET A 584 2.23 13.00 12.24
CA MET A 584 2.75 13.65 11.04
C MET A 584 1.74 14.59 10.39
N ASP A 585 0.45 14.27 10.44
CA ASP A 585 -0.62 15.16 9.96
C ASP A 585 -0.61 16.51 10.69
N LEU A 586 -0.36 16.50 12.01
CA LEU A 586 -0.24 17.72 12.81
C LEU A 586 1.02 18.50 12.45
N CYS A 587 2.17 17.82 12.30
CA CYS A 587 3.40 18.46 11.86
C CYS A 587 3.30 19.05 10.44
N CYS A 588 2.55 18.42 9.53
CA CYS A 588 2.33 18.96 8.18
C CYS A 588 1.41 20.18 8.17
N GLN A 589 0.59 20.36 9.20
CA GLN A 589 -0.34 21.49 9.36
C GLN A 589 0.24 22.64 10.19
N ALA A 590 1.43 22.47 10.77
CA ALA A 590 2.06 23.51 11.58
C ALA A 590 2.57 24.66 10.70
N GLU A 591 2.34 25.89 11.15
CA GLU A 591 2.85 27.10 10.51
C GLU A 591 4.12 27.55 11.25
N LEU A 592 5.20 27.81 10.51
CA LEU A 592 6.49 28.22 11.07
C LEU A 592 6.53 29.73 11.30
N VAL A 593 6.10 30.15 12.48
CA VAL A 593 5.91 31.56 12.83
C VAL A 593 6.24 31.82 14.30
N GLY A 594 6.66 33.05 14.59
CA GLY A 594 6.94 33.47 15.96
C GLY A 594 8.37 33.21 16.41
N ASN A 595 8.56 33.25 17.72
CA ASN A 595 9.85 33.26 18.39
C ASN A 595 10.09 31.93 19.12
N THR A 596 11.35 31.58 19.35
CA THR A 596 11.76 30.35 20.04
C THR A 596 11.62 30.50 21.56
N GLN A 597 10.40 30.45 22.09
CA GLN A 597 10.10 30.66 23.53
C GLN A 597 9.98 29.34 24.31
N ILE A 598 11.07 28.57 24.35
CA ILE A 598 11.09 27.20 24.87
C ILE A 598 10.69 27.15 26.35
N GLY A 599 11.32 27.95 27.21
CA GLY A 599 11.10 27.99 28.66
C GLY A 599 9.69 28.43 29.05
N ALA A 600 9.06 29.33 28.30
CA ALA A 600 7.65 29.68 28.51
C ALA A 600 6.72 28.48 28.29
N LYS A 601 6.90 27.76 27.18
CA LYS A 601 6.11 26.57 26.85
C LYS A 601 6.37 25.42 27.83
N LEU A 602 7.65 25.15 28.11
CA LEU A 602 8.07 24.11 29.04
C LEU A 602 7.53 24.37 30.45
N GLY A 603 7.57 25.63 30.89
CA GLY A 603 7.01 26.04 32.18
C GLY A 603 5.53 25.74 32.27
N ALA A 604 4.74 26.07 31.25
CA ALA A 604 3.32 25.77 31.24
C ALA A 604 3.04 24.26 31.42
N LEU A 605 3.73 23.41 30.66
CA LEU A 605 3.57 21.95 30.72
C LEU A 605 4.02 21.36 32.06
N LEU A 606 5.19 21.75 32.54
CA LEU A 606 5.76 21.27 33.79
C LEU A 606 4.91 21.67 34.99
N TRP A 607 4.46 22.92 35.07
CA TRP A 607 3.64 23.39 36.19
C TRP A 607 2.24 22.79 36.17
N GLU A 608 1.64 22.61 34.99
CA GLU A 608 0.37 21.89 34.84
C GLU A 608 0.49 20.44 35.33
N TYR A 609 1.57 19.75 34.94
CA TYR A 609 1.82 18.38 35.38
C TYR A 609 2.06 18.27 36.90
N ILE A 610 2.91 19.13 37.48
CA ILE A 610 3.18 19.17 38.92
C ILE A 610 1.87 19.44 39.70
N ALA A 611 1.01 20.34 39.21
CA ALA A 611 -0.29 20.59 39.80
C ALA A 611 -1.20 19.35 39.76
N LYS A 612 -1.26 18.65 38.61
CA LYS A 612 -2.03 17.41 38.44
C LYS A 612 -1.60 16.30 39.41
N ILE A 613 -0.30 16.00 39.49
CA ILE A 613 0.21 14.95 40.39
C ILE A 613 0.04 15.32 41.87
N THR A 614 0.16 16.61 42.21
CA THR A 614 -0.05 17.10 43.58
C THR A 614 -1.52 16.98 43.99
N ALA A 615 -2.44 17.33 43.10
CA ALA A 615 -3.88 17.17 43.33
C ALA A 615 -4.28 15.70 43.47
N ALA A 616 -3.79 14.82 42.58
CA ALA A 616 -4.04 13.38 42.64
C ALA A 616 -3.55 12.76 43.97
N ARG A 617 -2.35 13.14 44.44
CA ARG A 617 -1.80 12.68 45.72
C ARG A 617 -2.64 13.10 46.92
N LYS A 618 -3.28 14.28 46.88
CA LYS A 618 -4.19 14.74 47.95
C LYS A 618 -5.50 13.96 47.97
N GLN A 619 -6.03 13.58 46.80
CA GLN A 619 -7.32 12.90 46.67
C GLN A 619 -7.24 11.40 47.02
N ALA A 620 -6.12 10.73 46.73
CA ALA A 620 -5.94 9.31 47.01
C ALA A 620 -4.52 9.00 47.50
N PRO A 621 -4.21 9.19 48.81
CA PRO A 621 -2.86 9.02 49.35
C PRO A 621 -2.27 7.61 49.17
N SER A 622 -3.14 6.60 49.05
CA SER A 622 -2.79 5.20 48.81
C SER A 622 -2.59 4.84 47.34
N SER A 623 -3.07 5.67 46.39
CA SER A 623 -2.91 5.48 44.95
C SER A 623 -1.77 6.36 44.43
N ARG A 624 -0.54 6.06 44.87
CA ARG A 624 0.66 6.85 44.58
C ARG A 624 1.01 7.00 43.08
N TYR A 625 0.27 6.34 42.18
CA TYR A 625 0.63 6.15 40.76
C TYR A 625 -0.58 6.22 39.80
N SER A 626 -1.60 7.03 40.08
CA SER A 626 -2.72 7.19 39.12
C SER A 626 -2.37 7.99 37.86
N ILE A 627 -1.27 8.74 37.89
CA ILE A 627 -0.76 9.52 36.76
C ILE A 627 0.66 9.01 36.45
N LYS A 628 0.93 8.69 35.18
CA LYS A 628 2.27 8.26 34.76
C LYS A 628 3.29 9.38 34.94
N ARG A 629 4.56 9.01 34.94
CA ARG A 629 5.68 9.96 34.97
C ARG A 629 5.75 10.71 33.65
N MET A 630 6.41 11.88 33.59
CA MET A 630 6.49 12.64 32.35
C MET A 630 7.85 12.42 31.68
N ASN A 631 7.85 12.09 30.39
CA ASN A 631 9.03 12.10 29.54
C ASN A 631 8.84 13.18 28.46
N LEU A 632 9.55 14.29 28.62
CA LEU A 632 9.36 15.50 27.81
C LEU A 632 10.50 15.63 26.80
N ILE A 633 10.20 15.60 25.51
CA ILE A 633 11.20 15.66 24.44
C ILE A 633 10.99 16.96 23.68
N VAL A 634 12.00 17.81 23.60
CA VAL A 634 11.94 19.11 22.93
C VAL A 634 12.82 19.07 21.69
N ILE A 635 12.24 19.30 20.51
CA ILE A 635 12.97 19.35 19.24
C ILE A 635 13.06 20.81 18.82
N THR A 636 14.28 21.34 18.71
CA THR A 636 14.56 22.77 18.48
C THR A 636 15.93 22.97 17.84
N ASP A 637 16.16 24.12 17.22
CA ASP A 637 17.50 24.55 16.79
C ASP A 637 18.33 25.16 17.93
N GLY A 638 17.71 25.40 19.08
CA GLY A 638 18.35 25.69 20.37
C GLY A 638 18.74 27.15 20.61
N ASP A 639 18.42 28.07 19.69
CA ASP A 639 18.64 29.52 19.88
C ASP A 639 17.41 30.15 20.54
N THR A 640 17.32 30.00 21.87
CA THR A 640 16.15 30.43 22.61
C THR A 640 16.05 31.96 22.71
N THR A 641 14.84 32.49 22.53
CA THR A 641 14.56 33.94 22.53
C THR A 641 13.89 34.42 23.83
N ASP A 642 13.63 33.52 24.76
CA ASP A 642 13.02 33.80 26.06
C ASP A 642 14.08 34.18 27.11
N GLY A 643 14.55 35.42 27.00
CA GLY A 643 15.46 36.00 27.98
C GLY A 643 16.13 37.24 27.41
N GLY A 644 16.23 38.31 28.20
CA GLY A 644 17.23 39.34 27.93
C GLY A 644 18.63 38.80 28.25
N SER A 645 19.69 39.54 27.90
CA SER A 645 21.09 39.14 28.16
C SER A 645 21.44 38.76 29.61
N ASP A 646 20.54 39.06 30.56
CA ASP A 646 20.79 38.99 32.00
C ASP A 646 19.92 37.95 32.75
N PHE A 647 18.97 37.26 32.10
CA PHE A 647 18.11 36.28 32.79
C PHE A 647 17.67 35.11 31.91
N ASP A 648 18.10 33.90 32.28
CA ASP A 648 17.75 32.65 31.61
C ASP A 648 16.44 32.06 32.18
N ILE A 649 15.36 32.20 31.42
CA ILE A 649 14.02 31.72 31.80
C ILE A 649 13.97 30.20 31.80
N LEU A 650 14.56 29.54 30.81
CA LEU A 650 14.52 28.10 30.63
C LEU A 650 15.23 27.38 31.78
N ALA A 651 16.47 27.78 32.11
CA ALA A 651 17.21 27.24 33.24
C ALA A 651 16.48 27.46 34.58
N SER A 652 15.84 28.62 34.74
CA SER A 652 15.05 28.96 35.93
C SER A 652 13.82 28.06 36.09
N VAL A 653 13.09 27.81 35.00
CA VAL A 653 11.91 26.93 34.96
C VAL A 653 12.30 25.49 35.32
N ILE A 654 13.34 24.94 34.69
CA ILE A 654 13.81 23.57 34.95
C ILE A 654 14.26 23.46 36.42
N THR A 655 15.08 24.40 36.89
CA THR A 655 15.55 24.44 38.28
C THR A 655 14.40 24.54 39.28
N GLY A 656 13.40 25.38 39.01
CA GLY A 656 12.22 25.57 39.83
C GLY A 656 11.39 24.28 39.94
N ALA A 657 11.13 23.62 38.81
CA ALA A 657 10.42 22.35 38.76
C ALA A 657 11.17 21.25 39.52
N ALA A 658 12.49 21.13 39.31
CA ALA A 658 13.33 20.14 39.98
C ALA A 658 13.35 20.33 41.51
N LYS A 659 13.55 21.57 41.99
CA LYS A 659 13.51 21.91 43.42
C LYS A 659 12.14 21.60 44.03
N ARG A 660 11.06 21.89 43.30
CA ARG A 660 9.69 21.63 43.75
C ARG A 660 9.40 20.12 43.86
N LEU A 661 9.79 19.34 42.85
CA LEU A 661 9.63 17.88 42.88
C LEU A 661 10.42 17.25 44.04
N LYS A 662 11.66 17.72 44.26
CA LYS A 662 12.52 17.30 45.38
C LYS A 662 11.88 17.67 46.73
N SER A 663 11.39 18.90 46.91
CA SER A 663 10.79 19.35 48.18
C SER A 663 9.52 18.57 48.52
N ASP A 664 8.74 18.23 47.51
CA ASP A 664 7.48 17.48 47.67
C ASP A 664 7.72 15.96 47.82
N GLY A 665 8.98 15.51 47.74
CA GLY A 665 9.41 14.13 47.96
C GLY A 665 9.06 13.18 46.80
N TRP A 666 9.02 13.69 45.57
CA TRP A 666 8.87 12.87 44.36
C TRP A 666 10.20 12.19 43.97
N PRO A 667 10.17 11.04 43.29
CA PRO A 667 11.39 10.38 42.84
C PRO A 667 12.17 11.27 41.85
N PRO A 668 13.51 11.18 41.80
CA PRO A 668 14.34 11.95 40.88
C PRO A 668 13.94 11.85 39.41
N ASN A 669 13.46 10.68 38.98
CA ASN A 669 12.97 10.41 37.63
C ASN A 669 11.45 10.55 37.51
N GLN A 670 10.83 11.48 38.25
CA GLN A 670 9.41 11.80 38.10
C GLN A 670 9.13 12.52 36.77
N VAL A 671 10.09 13.32 36.33
CA VAL A 671 10.10 14.04 35.05
C VAL A 671 11.49 13.88 34.46
N GLY A 672 11.57 13.58 33.16
CA GLY A 672 12.79 13.67 32.37
C GLY A 672 12.57 14.62 31.20
N ILE A 673 13.60 15.38 30.83
CA ILE A 673 13.58 16.35 29.74
C ILE A 673 14.73 15.97 28.79
N SER A 674 14.45 15.81 27.51
CA SER A 674 15.47 15.53 26.49
C SER A 674 15.39 16.58 25.40
N PHE A 675 16.48 17.32 25.17
CA PHE A 675 16.60 18.27 24.07
C PHE A 675 17.21 17.60 22.86
N VAL A 676 16.54 17.75 21.71
CA VAL A 676 16.98 17.26 20.41
C VAL A 676 17.33 18.46 19.55
N GLN A 677 18.62 18.73 19.42
CA GLN A 677 19.11 19.85 18.63
C GLN A 677 19.07 19.51 17.14
N VAL A 678 18.37 20.31 16.34
CA VAL A 678 18.44 20.27 14.87
C VAL A 678 19.30 21.40 14.32
N GLY A 679 20.19 21.09 13.38
CA GLY A 679 21.15 22.06 12.82
C GLY A 679 22.45 22.17 13.62
N ASP A 680 23.34 23.05 13.13
CA ASP A 680 24.77 23.06 13.50
C ASP A 680 25.23 24.33 14.24
N ALA A 681 24.30 25.04 14.90
CA ALA A 681 24.64 26.24 15.65
C ALA A 681 25.49 25.92 16.90
N GLU A 682 26.77 26.28 16.88
CA GLU A 682 27.73 26.03 17.98
C GLU A 682 27.33 26.73 19.29
N GLY A 683 26.66 27.89 19.20
CA GLY A 683 26.13 28.62 20.36
C GLY A 683 25.01 27.87 21.08
N ALA A 684 24.05 27.35 20.30
CA ALA A 684 22.94 26.55 20.80
C ALA A 684 23.43 25.22 21.42
N GLU A 685 24.42 24.57 20.79
CA GLU A 685 25.01 23.33 21.30
C GLU A 685 25.64 23.52 22.69
N LYS A 686 26.45 24.57 22.87
CA LYS A 686 27.05 24.89 24.18
C LYS A 686 26.00 25.21 25.23
N TYR A 687 24.92 25.88 24.84
CA TYR A 687 23.84 26.25 25.74
C TYR A 687 23.04 25.02 26.22
N LEU A 688 22.64 24.14 25.31
CA LEU A 688 21.93 22.91 25.68
C LEU A 688 22.82 21.97 26.51
N GLN A 689 24.12 21.87 26.18
CA GLN A 689 25.07 21.11 26.99
C GLN A 689 25.21 21.68 28.42
N HIS A 690 25.14 23.00 28.58
CA HIS A 690 25.14 23.63 29.90
C HIS A 690 23.90 23.25 30.74
N LEU A 691 22.72 23.16 30.10
CA LEU A 691 21.49 22.73 30.77
C LEU A 691 21.55 21.28 31.25
N ASP A 692 22.24 20.42 30.49
CA ASP A 692 22.47 19.00 30.79
C ASP A 692 23.52 18.83 31.92
N ASP A 693 24.75 19.30 31.71
CA ASP A 693 25.88 18.96 32.57
C ASP A 693 26.02 19.81 33.85
N ASP A 694 25.69 21.10 33.77
CA ASP A 694 26.04 22.07 34.81
C ASP A 694 24.88 22.37 35.75
N LEU A 695 23.65 22.36 35.22
CA LEU A 695 22.47 22.82 35.95
C LEU A 695 22.24 22.00 37.24
N CYS A 696 22.43 20.68 37.16
CA CYS A 696 22.29 19.78 38.31
C CYS A 696 23.36 20.02 39.39
N LYS A 697 24.61 20.25 38.98
CA LYS A 697 25.77 20.49 39.86
C LYS A 697 25.67 21.85 40.56
N GLN A 698 25.28 22.89 39.82
CA GLN A 698 25.20 24.26 40.34
C GLN A 698 24.04 24.49 41.31
N ASN A 699 22.95 23.72 41.20
CA ASN A 699 21.72 23.94 41.96
C ASN A 699 21.38 22.84 42.96
N GLU A 700 22.23 21.81 43.09
CA GLU A 700 22.00 20.62 43.93
C GLU A 700 20.64 19.92 43.65
N ILE A 701 20.24 19.89 42.38
CA ILE A 701 18.97 19.30 41.92
C ILE A 701 19.21 17.92 41.27
N PRO A 702 18.16 17.07 41.18
CA PRO A 702 18.22 15.87 40.36
C PRO A 702 18.62 16.19 38.92
N ASP A 703 19.42 15.30 38.38
CA ASP A 703 19.81 15.26 36.98
C ASP A 703 18.65 14.71 36.15
N MET A 704 18.04 15.57 35.35
CA MET A 704 16.76 15.33 34.68
C MET A 704 16.71 15.89 33.26
N VAL A 705 17.83 16.40 32.74
CA VAL A 705 17.97 16.97 31.40
C VAL A 705 18.99 16.12 30.66
N ASP A 706 18.73 15.80 29.40
CA ASP A 706 19.68 15.19 28.47
C ASP A 706 19.66 16.01 27.17
N THR A 707 20.80 16.14 26.51
CA THR A 707 20.89 16.74 25.18
C THR A 707 21.44 15.76 24.17
N THR A 708 20.78 15.74 23.00
CA THR A 708 21.19 14.92 21.86
C THR A 708 21.17 15.75 20.59
N ARG A 709 22.27 15.73 19.83
CA ARG A 709 22.32 16.33 18.50
C ARG A 709 21.70 15.40 17.46
N TYR A 710 20.87 15.95 16.59
CA TYR A 710 20.20 15.19 15.57
C TYR A 710 20.88 15.35 14.20
N HIS A 711 21.44 14.25 13.70
CA HIS A 711 21.94 14.15 12.33
C HIS A 711 21.11 13.13 11.54
N PRO A 712 20.46 13.52 10.43
CA PRO A 712 19.62 12.61 9.62
C PRO A 712 20.36 11.35 9.14
N GLU A 713 21.64 11.50 8.85
CA GLU A 713 22.50 10.41 8.38
C GLU A 713 22.78 9.39 9.49
N GLN A 714 22.79 9.80 10.76
CA GLN A 714 23.17 9.01 11.93
C GLN A 714 21.99 8.48 12.77
N ILE A 715 20.75 8.59 12.27
CA ILE A 715 19.60 8.01 12.98
C ILE A 715 19.78 6.49 13.12
N ASP A 716 20.10 6.05 14.33
CA ASP A 716 20.27 4.66 14.70
C ASP A 716 19.60 4.30 16.06
N GLU A 717 19.65 3.02 16.45
CA GLU A 717 19.01 2.50 17.67
C GLU A 717 19.51 3.22 18.93
N THR A 718 20.80 3.54 18.97
CA THR A 718 21.45 4.18 20.10
C THR A 718 20.95 5.61 20.24
N LEU A 719 20.88 6.34 19.11
CA LEU A 719 20.42 7.73 19.09
C LEU A 719 18.96 7.85 19.51
N LEU A 720 18.04 7.05 18.93
CA LEU A 720 16.62 7.10 19.28
C LEU A 720 16.36 6.65 20.72
N SER A 721 17.09 5.63 21.21
CA SER A 721 16.99 5.20 22.60
C SER A 721 17.50 6.29 23.55
N LYS A 722 18.58 7.00 23.19
CA LYS A 722 19.06 8.15 23.97
C LYS A 722 18.02 9.27 24.01
N ILE A 723 17.46 9.66 22.85
CA ILE A 723 16.41 10.69 22.79
C ILE A 723 15.20 10.35 23.67
N LEU A 724 14.77 9.08 23.66
CA LEU A 724 13.59 8.64 24.40
C LEU A 724 13.85 8.41 25.89
N LEU A 725 15.07 8.02 26.27
CA LEU A 725 15.36 7.51 27.63
C LEU A 725 16.46 8.26 28.37
N GLY A 726 17.24 9.11 27.71
CA GLY A 726 18.37 9.85 28.28
C GLY A 726 17.94 10.70 29.48
N GLY A 727 16.93 11.56 29.27
CA GLY A 727 16.41 12.42 30.34
C GLY A 727 15.74 11.68 31.51
N VAL A 728 15.41 10.39 31.37
CA VAL A 728 14.77 9.58 32.44
C VAL A 728 15.68 8.51 33.03
N SER A 729 16.82 8.20 32.40
CA SER A 729 17.74 7.14 32.80
C SER A 729 19.19 7.36 32.33
N ARG A 730 20.07 7.49 33.33
CA ARG A 730 21.53 7.62 33.14
C ARG A 730 22.21 6.46 32.40
N VAL A 731 21.56 5.31 32.28
CA VAL A 731 22.09 4.17 31.51
C VAL A 731 22.06 4.47 30.02
N TYR A 732 21.16 5.33 29.56
CA TYR A 732 20.97 5.66 28.14
C TYR A 732 21.61 7.00 27.73
N ASP A 733 21.89 7.86 28.70
CA ASP A 733 22.61 9.14 28.55
C ASP A 733 24.08 8.93 28.06
N ARG A 734 24.81 7.95 28.62
CA ARG A 734 26.27 7.76 28.43
C ARG A 734 26.75 7.14 27.10
N ASP A 735 25.86 6.77 26.18
CA ASP A 735 26.20 5.87 25.05
C ASP A 735 26.49 6.55 23.71
N VAL A 736 26.67 7.87 23.68
CA VAL A 736 27.18 8.58 22.49
C VAL A 736 28.25 9.59 22.92
N GLN A 737 29.47 9.10 23.17
CA GLN A 737 30.69 9.92 23.22
C GLN A 737 31.67 9.43 22.17
#